data_AF-A0A8T4JBA5-F1
#
_entry.id   AF-A0A8T4JBA5-F1
#
_cell.length_a   1.000
_cell.length_b   1.000
_cell.length_c   1.000
_cell.angle_alpha   90.00
_cell.angle_beta   90.00
_cell.angle_gamma   90.00
#
_symmetry.space_group_name_H-M   'P 1'
#
loop_
_entity.id
_entity.type
_entity.pdbx_description
1 polymer ?
#
loop_
_entity_poly.entity_id
_entity_poly.type
_entity_poly.pdbx_seq_one_letter_code
_entity_poly.pdbx_strand_id
1 'polypeptide(L)'
;EISVLMAQMPSAEIAEKTYLFRTLGLGYANIGSLLMRMGLPYDDEQARAITGAITSIMCGQSYATSAELAETLGAFPRYEANKKHMLRVIRNHKRAAYNADVDEYEGISIKPKGLDPAICPEDLLAAARECWDEALELGKENGFRNAQVTVLAPTGTIGLLMDCDTTGIEPDFAMVKFKKLAGGGYFKIVNQAVPPALKRLGYTAEQIEEIKKYTVGHSTFTGCPNINGETLREKGLTDAAVKALEEQLESAFHINFVFNQFTLGKNLCADLGFSDEQLNDPGFSILEGLGFSKKEIEDANDYVCGTMTVEGAPHIKKEHLPVFDCANKCGRKGERYIAADGHIKMMSAVQPFITGAISKTVNMPNDATIEDISDAYMLSWRLMLKANALYRDGCKLSQPLNTIVDGLDLLDEVDETIGVADAHEAVAARVSEVGSTDIYGLTRGDRRRLPKRRHGMIQESVVGGHKVYFKTGEYEGGHVGELFIDMYKEGASFRSLLNCFAIAVSKGLQYGVPLSEYVDSFTFTRFEPAGMVVGHETIRSSTSVLDFIFRALGYEYLGRDDLVHIKPVEKQTRLAENSLSDEKTLGPVSGATADTKAPTSVKDKAIRKKLSEEDAKFSEARLKGYTGEQCGCGSMRVRRNGTCTVCEDCGSTSGCS
;
A
#
# COMPACT_ATOMS: atom_id res chain seq x y z
N GLU A 1 -28.44 -12.10 -14.57
CA GLU A 1 -29.79 -11.57 -14.26
C GLU A 1 -29.99 -11.25 -12.79
N ILE A 2 -29.85 -12.22 -11.88
CA ILE A 2 -30.06 -12.04 -10.43
C ILE A 2 -29.20 -10.90 -9.85
N SER A 3 -27.90 -10.91 -10.16
CA SER A 3 -26.95 -9.91 -9.67
C SER A 3 -27.26 -8.47 -10.09
N VAL A 4 -28.02 -8.26 -11.16
CA VAL A 4 -28.41 -6.92 -11.64
C VAL A 4 -29.74 -6.49 -11.03
N LEU A 5 -30.74 -7.38 -11.02
CA LEU A 5 -32.10 -7.03 -10.59
C LEU A 5 -32.29 -7.03 -9.07
N MET A 6 -31.54 -7.85 -8.34
CA MET A 6 -31.65 -7.97 -6.88
C MET A 6 -30.59 -7.15 -6.12
N ALA A 7 -29.68 -6.49 -6.83
CA ALA A 7 -28.66 -5.67 -6.20
C ALA A 7 -29.27 -4.42 -5.55
N GLN A 8 -28.92 -4.18 -4.29
CA GLN A 8 -29.19 -2.92 -3.61
C GLN A 8 -28.11 -1.92 -3.99
N MET A 9 -28.52 -0.78 -4.51
CA MET A 9 -27.61 0.23 -5.05
C MET A 9 -27.55 1.45 -4.13
N PRO A 10 -26.36 2.03 -3.89
CA PRO A 10 -26.19 3.13 -2.95
C PRO A 10 -26.75 4.47 -3.46
N SER A 11 -27.10 4.57 -4.75
CA SER A 11 -27.69 5.76 -5.36
C SER A 11 -28.66 5.40 -6.48
N ALA A 12 -29.61 6.31 -6.74
CA ALA A 12 -30.61 6.14 -7.79
C ALA A 12 -29.95 6.12 -9.18
N GLU A 13 -28.93 6.93 -9.40
CA GLU A 13 -28.22 7.03 -10.67
C GLU A 13 -27.46 5.74 -11.01
N ILE A 14 -26.85 5.09 -10.00
CA ILE A 14 -26.19 3.79 -10.18
C ILE A 14 -27.23 2.71 -10.47
N ALA A 15 -28.36 2.71 -9.76
CA ALA A 15 -29.46 1.77 -9.98
C ALA A 15 -30.01 1.89 -11.41
N GLU A 16 -30.30 3.12 -11.85
CA GLU A 16 -30.81 3.39 -13.19
C GLU A 16 -29.83 2.92 -14.26
N LYS A 17 -28.54 3.33 -14.18
CA LYS A 17 -27.54 2.94 -15.18
C LYS A 17 -27.30 1.43 -15.21
N THR A 18 -27.26 0.78 -14.05
CA THR A 18 -27.12 -0.68 -13.98
C THR A 18 -28.32 -1.37 -14.63
N TYR A 19 -29.54 -0.88 -14.40
CA TYR A 19 -30.73 -1.44 -15.03
C TYR A 19 -30.75 -1.22 -16.55
N LEU A 20 -30.43 0.00 -17.00
CA LEU A 20 -30.50 0.41 -18.40
C LEU A 20 -29.49 -0.32 -19.30
N PHE A 21 -28.29 -0.61 -18.79
CA PHE A 21 -27.19 -1.19 -19.58
C PHE A 21 -26.81 -2.61 -19.14
N ARG A 22 -27.17 -3.02 -17.92
CA ARG A 22 -26.98 -4.38 -17.41
C ARG A 22 -25.53 -4.86 -17.51
N THR A 23 -24.59 -3.97 -17.21
CA THR A 23 -23.15 -4.25 -17.30
C THR A 23 -22.72 -5.29 -16.28
N LEU A 24 -21.94 -6.26 -16.71
CA LEU A 24 -21.31 -7.29 -15.89
C LEU A 24 -19.78 -7.21 -16.03
N GLY A 25 -19.12 -7.99 -15.19
CA GLY A 25 -17.67 -8.10 -15.15
C GLY A 25 -17.22 -9.51 -14.80
N LEU A 26 -17.35 -10.44 -15.75
CA LEU A 26 -16.77 -11.77 -15.62
C LEU A 26 -15.26 -11.73 -15.91
N GLY A 27 -14.49 -12.40 -15.06
CA GLY A 27 -13.05 -12.57 -15.21
C GLY A 27 -12.62 -13.92 -14.63
N TYR A 28 -11.32 -14.12 -14.52
CA TYR A 28 -10.71 -15.32 -13.98
C TYR A 28 -9.60 -14.96 -12.98
N ALA A 29 -9.10 -15.97 -12.29
CA ALA A 29 -7.87 -15.91 -11.52
C ALA A 29 -6.91 -17.01 -11.95
N ASN A 30 -5.68 -16.94 -11.44
CA ASN A 30 -4.71 -18.03 -11.45
C ASN A 30 -4.00 -18.34 -12.79
N ILE A 31 -3.97 -17.40 -13.75
CA ILE A 31 -3.29 -17.61 -15.03
C ILE A 31 -1.79 -17.85 -14.86
N GLY A 32 -1.11 -17.10 -13.99
CA GLY A 32 0.32 -17.29 -13.77
C GLY A 32 0.66 -18.71 -13.31
N SER A 33 -0.13 -19.27 -12.38
CA SER A 33 0.01 -20.67 -11.93
C SER A 33 -0.29 -21.66 -13.05
N LEU A 34 -1.34 -21.43 -13.84
CA LEU A 34 -1.66 -22.29 -14.99
C LEU A 34 -0.46 -22.38 -15.96
N LEU A 35 0.07 -21.24 -16.39
CA LEU A 35 1.20 -21.19 -17.33
C LEU A 35 2.45 -21.86 -16.75
N MET A 36 2.76 -21.60 -15.48
CA MET A 36 3.88 -22.23 -14.79
C MET A 36 3.72 -23.76 -14.75
N ARG A 37 2.54 -24.28 -14.38
CA ARG A 37 2.25 -25.72 -14.37
C ARG A 37 2.32 -26.36 -15.76
N MET A 38 2.03 -25.59 -16.80
CA MET A 38 2.20 -26.01 -18.20
C MET A 38 3.68 -26.08 -18.61
N GLY A 39 4.59 -25.53 -17.80
CA GLY A 39 6.02 -25.44 -18.10
C GLY A 39 6.34 -24.27 -19.04
N LEU A 40 5.47 -23.25 -19.10
CA LEU A 40 5.62 -22.11 -19.99
C LEU A 40 6.04 -20.86 -19.19
N PRO A 41 7.07 -20.12 -19.65
CA PRO A 41 7.37 -18.80 -19.10
C PRO A 41 6.18 -17.86 -19.26
N TYR A 42 5.90 -17.05 -18.24
CA TYR A 42 4.83 -16.07 -18.33
C TYR A 42 5.08 -15.07 -19.47
N ASP A 43 6.34 -14.70 -19.70
CA ASP A 43 6.75 -13.75 -20.73
C ASP A 43 7.02 -14.39 -22.12
N ASP A 44 6.26 -15.42 -22.48
CA ASP A 44 6.44 -16.18 -23.72
C ASP A 44 5.31 -15.92 -24.74
N GLU A 45 5.58 -16.05 -26.04
CA GLU A 45 4.55 -15.85 -27.08
C GLU A 45 3.44 -16.90 -27.04
N GLN A 46 3.78 -18.17 -26.78
CA GLN A 46 2.81 -19.25 -26.65
C GLN A 46 1.94 -19.06 -25.39
N ALA A 47 2.56 -18.67 -24.27
CA ALA A 47 1.85 -18.35 -23.04
C ALA A 47 0.82 -17.22 -23.23
N ARG A 48 1.21 -16.16 -23.95
CA ARG A 48 0.32 -15.05 -24.31
C ARG A 48 -0.80 -15.50 -25.25
N ALA A 49 -0.51 -16.35 -26.23
CA ALA A 49 -1.52 -16.89 -27.15
C ALA A 49 -2.58 -17.74 -26.43
N ILE A 50 -2.16 -18.63 -25.53
CA ILE A 50 -3.05 -19.43 -24.68
C ILE A 50 -3.93 -18.53 -23.82
N THR A 51 -3.33 -17.53 -23.15
CA THR A 51 -4.07 -16.62 -22.28
C THR A 51 -5.07 -15.77 -23.07
N GLY A 52 -4.67 -15.28 -24.25
CA GLY A 52 -5.54 -14.59 -25.20
C GLY A 52 -6.74 -15.46 -25.61
N ALA A 53 -6.50 -16.73 -25.96
CA ALA A 53 -7.54 -17.65 -26.38
C ALA A 53 -8.52 -17.99 -25.24
N ILE A 54 -8.04 -18.27 -24.02
CA ILE A 54 -8.89 -18.47 -22.83
C ILE A 54 -9.78 -17.25 -22.60
N THR A 55 -9.19 -16.05 -22.69
CA THR A 55 -9.94 -14.80 -22.52
C THR A 55 -10.98 -14.60 -23.63
N SER A 56 -10.62 -14.95 -24.87
CA SER A 56 -11.50 -14.91 -26.04
C SER A 56 -12.70 -15.83 -25.89
N ILE A 57 -12.47 -17.08 -25.49
CA ILE A 57 -13.54 -18.06 -25.23
C ILE A 57 -14.47 -17.54 -24.14
N MET A 58 -13.92 -17.10 -23.00
CA MET A 58 -14.72 -16.58 -21.89
C MET A 58 -15.62 -15.42 -22.34
N CYS A 59 -15.07 -14.45 -23.08
CA CYS A 59 -15.82 -13.28 -23.51
C CYS A 59 -16.81 -13.57 -24.63
N GLY A 60 -16.42 -14.35 -25.64
CA GLY A 60 -17.29 -14.76 -26.74
C GLY A 60 -18.48 -15.55 -26.21
N GLN A 61 -18.23 -16.57 -25.39
CA GLN A 61 -19.29 -17.37 -24.77
C GLN A 61 -20.22 -16.53 -23.90
N SER A 62 -19.66 -15.58 -23.13
CA SER A 62 -20.48 -14.69 -22.30
C SER A 62 -21.44 -13.83 -23.15
N TYR A 63 -21.02 -13.42 -24.36
CA TYR A 63 -21.89 -12.68 -25.26
C TYR A 63 -22.88 -13.57 -26.01
N ALA A 64 -22.49 -14.77 -26.42
CA ALA A 64 -23.42 -15.78 -26.96
C ALA A 64 -24.55 -16.04 -25.96
N THR A 65 -24.21 -16.35 -24.71
CA THR A 65 -25.19 -16.53 -23.64
C THR A 65 -25.99 -15.26 -23.34
N SER A 66 -25.38 -14.07 -23.46
CA SER A 66 -26.12 -12.82 -23.35
C SER A 66 -27.16 -12.63 -24.47
N ALA A 67 -26.89 -13.12 -25.67
CA ALA A 67 -27.82 -13.08 -26.79
C ALA A 67 -28.94 -14.14 -26.65
N GLU A 68 -28.62 -15.35 -26.19
CA GLU A 68 -29.62 -16.38 -25.83
C GLU A 68 -30.60 -15.85 -24.77
N LEU A 69 -30.08 -15.20 -23.72
CA LEU A 69 -30.93 -14.59 -22.70
C LEU A 69 -31.81 -13.47 -23.27
N ALA A 70 -31.33 -12.75 -24.29
CA ALA A 70 -32.09 -11.69 -24.94
C ALA A 70 -33.28 -12.24 -25.76
N GLU A 71 -33.16 -13.44 -26.32
CA GLU A 71 -34.26 -14.12 -27.02
C GLU A 71 -35.48 -14.30 -26.09
N THR A 72 -35.24 -14.78 -24.88
CA THR A 72 -36.32 -15.09 -23.93
C THR A 72 -36.76 -13.86 -23.10
N LEU A 73 -35.81 -13.03 -22.67
CA LEU A 73 -36.07 -11.94 -21.70
C LEU A 73 -36.08 -10.55 -22.34
N GLY A 74 -35.76 -10.45 -23.63
CA GLY A 74 -35.48 -9.19 -24.34
C GLY A 74 -34.05 -8.68 -24.11
N ALA A 75 -33.53 -7.90 -25.06
CA ALA A 75 -32.26 -7.21 -24.92
C ALA A 75 -32.25 -6.18 -23.76
N PHE A 76 -31.09 -5.65 -23.38
CA PHE A 76 -31.03 -4.59 -22.36
C PHE A 76 -31.83 -3.34 -22.81
N PRO A 77 -32.42 -2.56 -21.87
CA PRO A 77 -33.34 -1.47 -22.23
C PRO A 77 -32.81 -0.44 -23.23
N ARG A 78 -31.51 -0.14 -23.18
CA ARG A 78 -30.85 0.81 -24.10
C ARG A 78 -30.26 0.16 -25.36
N TYR A 79 -30.60 -1.10 -25.66
CA TYR A 79 -29.98 -1.84 -26.76
C TYR A 79 -30.23 -1.17 -28.11
N GLU A 80 -31.46 -0.78 -28.45
CA GLU A 80 -31.72 -0.19 -29.77
C GLU A 80 -30.93 1.10 -30.03
N ALA A 81 -30.78 1.94 -29.01
CA ALA A 81 -29.91 3.11 -29.11
C ALA A 81 -28.41 2.75 -29.26
N ASN A 82 -27.99 1.60 -28.76
CA ASN A 82 -26.60 1.14 -28.78
C ASN A 82 -26.30 0.11 -29.89
N LYS A 83 -27.30 -0.39 -30.61
CA LYS A 83 -27.24 -1.58 -31.48
C LYS A 83 -26.11 -1.51 -32.51
N LYS A 84 -25.99 -0.37 -33.20
CA LYS A 84 -24.94 -0.13 -34.20
C LYS A 84 -23.54 -0.25 -33.58
N HIS A 85 -23.32 0.36 -32.41
CA HIS A 85 -22.03 0.35 -31.73
C HIS A 85 -21.72 -1.02 -31.12
N MET A 86 -22.72 -1.66 -30.52
CA MET A 86 -22.61 -2.99 -29.96
C MET A 86 -22.17 -4.01 -31.01
N LEU A 87 -22.89 -4.09 -32.14
CA LEU A 87 -22.56 -5.04 -33.21
C LEU A 87 -21.19 -4.74 -33.85
N ARG A 88 -20.77 -3.47 -33.92
CA ARG A 88 -19.41 -3.10 -34.35
C ARG A 88 -18.35 -3.68 -33.41
N VAL A 89 -18.56 -3.54 -32.10
CA VAL A 89 -17.64 -4.07 -31.07
C VAL A 89 -17.54 -5.59 -31.17
N ILE A 90 -18.68 -6.29 -31.27
CA ILE A 90 -18.70 -7.76 -31.42
C ILE A 90 -17.97 -8.22 -32.69
N ARG A 91 -18.18 -7.55 -33.83
CA ARG A 91 -17.44 -7.86 -35.07
C ARG A 91 -15.94 -7.64 -34.91
N ASN A 92 -15.51 -6.59 -34.23
CA ASN A 92 -14.09 -6.34 -33.99
C ASN A 92 -13.46 -7.38 -33.03
N HIS A 93 -14.19 -7.85 -32.03
CA HIS A 93 -13.74 -8.96 -31.19
C HIS A 93 -13.58 -10.25 -32.00
N LYS A 94 -14.56 -10.59 -32.84
CA LYS A 94 -14.45 -11.70 -33.79
C LYS A 94 -13.23 -11.55 -34.70
N ARG A 95 -13.02 -10.38 -35.30
CA ARG A 95 -11.83 -10.10 -36.14
C ARG A 95 -10.51 -10.32 -35.39
N ALA A 96 -10.44 -9.97 -34.11
CA ALA A 96 -9.27 -10.27 -33.29
C ALA A 96 -9.07 -11.78 -33.09
N ALA A 97 -10.13 -12.55 -32.89
CA ALA A 97 -10.05 -14.01 -32.75
C ALA A 97 -9.62 -14.70 -34.06
N TYR A 98 -9.93 -14.08 -35.20
CA TYR A 98 -9.48 -14.51 -36.52
C TYR A 98 -8.11 -13.94 -36.92
N ASN A 99 -7.51 -13.08 -36.09
CA ASN A 99 -6.28 -12.33 -36.39
C ASN A 99 -6.34 -11.58 -37.73
N ALA A 100 -7.49 -10.93 -37.97
CA ALA A 100 -7.78 -10.19 -39.19
C ALA A 100 -6.79 -9.04 -39.46
N ASP A 101 -6.75 -8.60 -40.71
CA ASP A 101 -5.96 -7.44 -41.11
C ASP A 101 -6.57 -6.13 -40.59
N VAL A 102 -5.72 -5.10 -40.44
CA VAL A 102 -6.11 -3.83 -39.81
C VAL A 102 -7.26 -3.15 -40.54
N ASP A 103 -7.30 -3.28 -41.88
CA ASP A 103 -8.30 -2.66 -42.75
C ASP A 103 -9.69 -3.30 -42.61
N GLU A 104 -9.77 -4.50 -42.04
CA GLU A 104 -11.05 -5.18 -41.83
C GLU A 104 -11.78 -4.65 -40.60
N TYR A 105 -11.06 -4.08 -39.63
CA TYR A 105 -11.67 -3.60 -38.39
C TYR A 105 -12.46 -2.29 -38.59
N GLU A 106 -13.53 -2.15 -37.83
CA GLU A 106 -14.40 -0.97 -37.91
C GLU A 106 -14.09 0.03 -36.80
N GLY A 107 -13.56 1.20 -37.17
CA GLY A 107 -13.42 2.33 -36.26
C GLY A 107 -12.42 2.11 -35.12
N ILE A 108 -11.30 1.45 -35.42
CA ILE A 108 -10.14 1.34 -34.53
C ILE A 108 -9.01 2.24 -35.03
N SER A 109 -8.17 2.72 -34.13
CA SER A 109 -6.98 3.52 -34.46
C SER A 109 -5.67 2.74 -34.33
N ILE A 110 -5.67 1.64 -33.58
CA ILE A 110 -4.51 0.80 -33.29
C ILE A 110 -4.93 -0.65 -33.55
N LYS A 111 -4.11 -1.41 -34.29
CA LYS A 111 -4.37 -2.82 -34.60
C LYS A 111 -4.36 -3.63 -33.29
N PRO A 112 -5.45 -4.33 -32.92
CA PRO A 112 -5.46 -5.22 -31.77
C PRO A 112 -4.53 -6.42 -31.99
N LYS A 113 -4.00 -6.99 -30.91
CA LYS A 113 -3.23 -8.24 -30.95
C LYS A 113 -4.19 -9.43 -31.10
N GLY A 114 -4.31 -9.98 -32.30
CA GLY A 114 -5.15 -11.13 -32.58
C GLY A 114 -4.55 -12.47 -32.13
N LEU A 115 -5.33 -13.55 -32.25
CA LEU A 115 -4.86 -14.92 -31.98
C LEU A 115 -4.09 -15.47 -33.17
N ASP A 116 -2.76 -15.52 -33.05
CA ASP A 116 -1.90 -16.05 -34.12
C ASP A 116 -2.08 -17.58 -34.28
N PRO A 117 -2.56 -18.07 -35.44
CA PRO A 117 -2.74 -19.49 -35.69
C PRO A 117 -1.46 -20.32 -35.68
N ALA A 118 -0.30 -19.69 -35.89
CA ALA A 118 0.99 -20.39 -35.87
C ALA A 118 1.46 -20.72 -34.45
N ILE A 119 0.94 -20.02 -33.43
CA ILE A 119 1.41 -20.09 -32.05
C ILE A 119 0.32 -20.59 -31.10
N CYS A 120 -0.94 -20.20 -31.34
CA CYS A 120 -2.08 -20.60 -30.52
C CYS A 120 -2.40 -22.09 -30.70
N PRO A 121 -2.63 -22.87 -29.62
CA PRO A 121 -3.14 -24.23 -29.73
C PRO A 121 -4.42 -24.30 -30.57
N GLU A 122 -4.48 -25.28 -31.46
CA GLU A 122 -5.54 -25.42 -32.46
C GLU A 122 -6.94 -25.56 -31.84
N ASP A 123 -7.05 -26.32 -30.77
CA ASP A 123 -8.28 -26.55 -30.01
C ASP A 123 -8.80 -25.25 -29.37
N LEU A 124 -7.92 -24.49 -28.72
CA LEU A 124 -8.27 -23.21 -28.13
C LEU A 124 -8.63 -22.16 -29.19
N LEU A 125 -7.92 -22.15 -30.32
CA LEU A 125 -8.19 -21.24 -31.42
C LEU A 125 -9.54 -21.51 -32.06
N ALA A 126 -9.87 -22.78 -32.30
CA ALA A 126 -11.15 -23.20 -32.86
C ALA A 126 -12.31 -22.80 -31.94
N ALA A 127 -12.21 -23.13 -30.65
CA ALA A 127 -13.23 -22.76 -29.66
C ALA A 127 -13.39 -21.23 -29.56
N ALA A 128 -12.30 -20.47 -29.55
CA ALA A 128 -12.35 -19.02 -29.52
C ALA A 128 -13.11 -18.44 -30.72
N ARG A 129 -12.88 -18.97 -31.93
CA ARG A 129 -13.55 -18.53 -33.16
C ARG A 129 -15.04 -18.88 -33.15
N GLU A 130 -15.37 -20.11 -32.77
CA GLU A 130 -16.74 -20.60 -32.66
C GLU A 130 -17.58 -19.74 -31.72
N CYS A 131 -17.08 -19.46 -30.50
CA CYS A 131 -17.78 -18.60 -29.55
C CYS A 131 -18.10 -17.20 -30.11
N TRP A 132 -17.22 -16.61 -30.92
CA TRP A 132 -17.44 -15.28 -31.51
C TRP A 132 -18.32 -15.31 -32.75
N ASP A 133 -18.31 -16.41 -33.50
CA ASP A 133 -19.23 -16.64 -34.61
C ASP A 133 -20.66 -16.73 -34.09
N GLU A 134 -20.88 -17.57 -33.09
CA GLU A 134 -22.16 -17.75 -32.40
C GLU A 134 -22.64 -16.43 -31.75
N ALA A 135 -21.76 -15.75 -30.99
CA ALA A 135 -22.11 -14.47 -30.35
C ALA A 135 -22.57 -13.41 -31.36
N LEU A 136 -21.96 -13.37 -32.55
CA LEU A 136 -22.34 -12.42 -33.60
C LEU A 136 -23.64 -12.84 -34.30
N GLU A 137 -23.83 -14.13 -34.55
CA GLU A 137 -25.04 -14.67 -35.19
C GLU A 137 -26.28 -14.43 -34.31
N LEU A 138 -26.26 -14.95 -33.08
CA LEU A 138 -27.35 -14.78 -32.12
C LEU A 138 -27.58 -13.30 -31.78
N GLY A 139 -26.51 -12.53 -31.62
CA GLY A 139 -26.60 -11.10 -31.30
C GLY A 139 -27.25 -10.24 -32.39
N LYS A 140 -27.16 -10.65 -33.66
CA LYS A 140 -27.87 -9.97 -34.76
C LYS A 140 -29.37 -10.25 -34.73
N GLU A 141 -29.75 -11.47 -34.39
CA GLU A 141 -31.14 -11.92 -34.35
C GLU A 141 -31.86 -11.39 -33.10
N ASN A 142 -31.29 -11.64 -31.93
CA ASN A 142 -31.95 -11.46 -30.63
C ASN A 142 -31.53 -10.17 -29.91
N GLY A 143 -30.42 -9.56 -30.33
CA GLY A 143 -29.74 -8.54 -29.55
C GLY A 143 -28.96 -9.12 -28.36
N PHE A 144 -28.59 -8.27 -27.41
CA PHE A 144 -27.82 -8.69 -26.23
C PHE A 144 -28.52 -8.29 -24.94
N ARG A 145 -28.48 -9.16 -23.94
CA ARG A 145 -29.02 -8.87 -22.61
C ARG A 145 -28.12 -7.96 -21.79
N ASN A 146 -26.83 -7.86 -22.13
CA ASN A 146 -25.82 -7.11 -21.37
C ASN A 146 -24.98 -6.25 -22.30
N ALA A 147 -24.78 -4.97 -21.96
CA ALA A 147 -23.91 -4.08 -22.74
C ALA A 147 -22.42 -4.41 -22.57
N GLN A 148 -22.03 -4.94 -21.40
CA GLN A 148 -20.68 -5.38 -21.07
C GLN A 148 -20.78 -6.71 -20.31
N VAL A 149 -19.88 -7.65 -20.59
CA VAL A 149 -19.90 -8.98 -19.98
C VAL A 149 -18.63 -9.34 -19.21
N THR A 150 -17.50 -8.74 -19.55
CA THR A 150 -16.18 -9.16 -19.06
C THR A 150 -15.32 -7.99 -18.56
N VAL A 151 -14.58 -8.24 -17.48
CA VAL A 151 -13.53 -7.34 -16.95
C VAL A 151 -12.55 -8.20 -16.15
N LEU A 152 -11.25 -7.93 -16.26
CA LEU A 152 -10.27 -8.59 -15.39
C LEU A 152 -10.07 -7.71 -14.16
N ALA A 153 -10.83 -7.99 -13.10
CA ALA A 153 -10.75 -7.28 -11.82
C ALA A 153 -9.66 -7.86 -10.90
N PRO A 154 -9.19 -7.11 -9.89
CA PRO A 154 -8.26 -7.65 -8.91
C PRO A 154 -8.93 -8.77 -8.10
N THR A 155 -8.28 -9.92 -7.99
CA THR A 155 -8.82 -11.08 -7.28
C THR A 155 -8.10 -11.36 -5.97
N GLY A 156 -7.54 -10.35 -5.30
CA GLY A 156 -6.68 -10.56 -4.11
C GLY A 156 -7.33 -11.41 -3.01
N THR A 157 -8.43 -10.94 -2.43
CA THR A 157 -9.12 -11.66 -1.33
C THR A 157 -9.75 -12.97 -1.79
N ILE A 158 -10.45 -12.96 -2.93
CA ILE A 158 -11.17 -14.14 -3.43
C ILE A 158 -10.23 -15.22 -3.97
N GLY A 159 -9.11 -14.83 -4.57
CA GLY A 159 -8.10 -15.75 -5.08
C GLY A 159 -7.45 -16.52 -3.94
N LEU A 160 -7.20 -15.85 -2.81
CA LEU A 160 -6.72 -16.50 -1.60
C LEU A 160 -7.77 -17.47 -1.01
N LEU A 161 -9.06 -17.13 -1.07
CA LEU A 161 -10.14 -18.04 -0.65
C LEU A 161 -10.28 -19.26 -1.59
N MET A 162 -9.92 -19.11 -2.86
CA MET A 162 -9.94 -20.16 -3.88
C MET A 162 -8.62 -20.93 -3.97
N ASP A 163 -7.68 -20.73 -3.02
CA ASP A 163 -6.34 -21.32 -3.03
C ASP A 163 -5.57 -21.10 -4.36
N CYS A 164 -5.74 -19.92 -4.97
CA CYS A 164 -4.98 -19.53 -6.14
C CYS A 164 -3.57 -19.08 -5.73
N ASP A 165 -2.54 -19.66 -6.36
CA ASP A 165 -1.15 -19.21 -6.19
C ASP A 165 -0.95 -17.79 -6.74
N THR A 166 -1.65 -17.49 -7.85
CA THR A 166 -1.58 -16.21 -8.57
C THR A 166 -2.94 -15.53 -8.61
N THR A 167 -2.96 -14.21 -8.45
CA THR A 167 -4.19 -13.43 -8.57
C THR A 167 -4.49 -13.17 -10.04
N GLY A 168 -5.76 -13.15 -10.44
CA GLY A 168 -6.19 -12.62 -11.73
C GLY A 168 -5.43 -13.18 -12.94
N ILE A 169 -4.92 -12.24 -13.72
CA ILE A 169 -4.01 -12.47 -14.85
C ILE A 169 -2.55 -12.37 -14.41
N GLU A 170 -2.26 -11.89 -13.21
CA GLU A 170 -0.92 -11.63 -12.72
C GLU A 170 -0.03 -12.88 -12.77
N PRO A 171 1.29 -12.72 -13.04
CA PRO A 171 2.24 -13.77 -12.71
C PRO A 171 2.35 -13.89 -11.19
N ASP A 172 3.09 -14.90 -10.75
CA ASP A 172 3.36 -15.01 -9.33
C ASP A 172 4.18 -13.82 -8.81
N PHE A 173 3.89 -13.38 -7.58
CA PHE A 173 4.56 -12.20 -7.00
C PHE A 173 5.99 -12.53 -6.56
N ALA A 174 6.18 -13.71 -5.96
CA ALA A 174 7.46 -14.32 -5.59
C ALA A 174 7.20 -15.80 -5.23
N MET A 175 8.20 -16.66 -5.39
CA MET A 175 8.11 -18.10 -5.11
C MET A 175 7.66 -18.42 -3.67
N VAL A 176 8.16 -17.64 -2.72
CA VAL A 176 7.76 -17.68 -1.31
C VAL A 176 7.42 -16.26 -0.87
N LYS A 177 6.28 -16.09 -0.22
CA LYS A 177 5.76 -14.79 0.19
C LYS A 177 5.36 -14.81 1.65
N PHE A 178 5.39 -13.65 2.29
CA PHE A 178 4.95 -13.50 3.67
C PHE A 178 3.79 -12.52 3.74
N LYS A 179 2.70 -12.92 4.40
CA LYS A 179 1.52 -12.08 4.63
C LYS A 179 1.48 -11.65 6.09
N LYS A 180 1.46 -10.33 6.33
CA LYS A 180 1.25 -9.76 7.66
C LYS A 180 -0.20 -10.03 8.12
N LEU A 181 -0.37 -10.57 9.32
CA LEU A 181 -1.68 -10.80 9.93
C LEU A 181 -2.14 -9.56 10.72
N ALA A 182 -3.46 -9.34 10.78
CA ALA A 182 -4.04 -8.18 11.48
C ALA A 182 -3.77 -8.17 13.00
N GLY A 183 -3.41 -9.31 13.59
CA GLY A 183 -3.01 -9.46 14.99
C GLY A 183 -1.50 -9.35 15.25
N GLY A 184 -0.71 -9.02 14.22
CA GLY A 184 0.75 -9.19 14.23
C GLY A 184 1.17 -10.59 13.78
N GLY A 185 2.44 -10.72 13.37
CA GLY A 185 2.99 -11.96 12.83
C GLY A 185 2.80 -12.13 11.31
N TYR A 186 3.46 -13.15 10.76
CA TYR A 186 3.53 -13.42 9.33
C TYR A 186 3.07 -14.84 9.01
N PHE A 187 2.44 -15.00 7.85
CA PHE A 187 2.05 -16.29 7.27
C PHE A 187 2.87 -16.54 6.00
N LYS A 188 3.65 -17.63 6.00
CA LYS A 188 4.47 -18.07 4.85
C LYS A 188 3.57 -18.74 3.82
N ILE A 189 3.57 -18.22 2.59
CA ILE A 189 2.84 -18.75 1.44
C ILE A 189 3.88 -19.25 0.43
N VAL A 190 3.84 -20.53 0.12
CA VAL A 190 4.73 -21.17 -0.86
C VAL A 190 3.95 -21.47 -2.12
N ASN A 191 4.49 -21.11 -3.27
CA ASN A 191 3.89 -21.41 -4.57
C ASN A 191 3.82 -22.94 -4.79
N GLN A 192 2.59 -23.46 -4.90
CA GLN A 192 2.35 -24.90 -5.07
C GLN A 192 2.45 -25.37 -6.53
N ALA A 193 2.61 -24.45 -7.49
CA ALA A 193 2.82 -24.75 -8.90
C ALA A 193 4.23 -25.24 -9.22
N VAL A 194 5.23 -24.97 -8.35
CA VAL A 194 6.63 -25.32 -8.62
C VAL A 194 6.83 -26.84 -8.81
N PRO A 195 6.38 -27.74 -7.90
CA PRO A 195 6.59 -29.17 -8.09
C PRO A 195 5.88 -29.75 -9.34
N PRO A 196 4.59 -29.42 -9.63
CA PRO A 196 3.95 -29.83 -10.87
C PRO A 196 4.65 -29.32 -12.13
N ALA A 197 5.14 -28.07 -12.12
CA ALA A 197 5.88 -27.49 -13.24
C ALA A 197 7.20 -28.24 -13.49
N LEU A 198 7.98 -28.51 -12.45
CA LEU A 198 9.20 -29.31 -12.56
C LEU A 198 8.90 -30.72 -13.08
N LYS A 199 7.83 -31.37 -12.60
CA LYS A 199 7.40 -32.67 -13.15
C LYS A 199 7.09 -32.58 -14.65
N ARG A 200 6.39 -31.52 -15.09
CA ARG A 200 6.07 -31.27 -16.49
C ARG A 200 7.33 -31.05 -17.35
N LEU A 201 8.35 -30.42 -16.79
CA LEU A 201 9.66 -30.18 -17.41
C LEU A 201 10.60 -31.40 -17.38
N GLY A 202 10.15 -32.52 -16.80
CA GLY A 202 10.86 -33.81 -16.87
C GLY A 202 11.84 -34.10 -15.74
N TYR A 203 11.77 -33.38 -14.62
CA TYR A 203 12.59 -33.66 -13.44
C TYR A 203 12.07 -34.89 -12.67
N THR A 204 12.96 -35.67 -12.05
CA THR A 204 12.59 -36.82 -11.21
C THR A 204 12.03 -36.38 -9.86
N ALA A 205 11.37 -37.28 -9.13
CA ALA A 205 10.82 -36.98 -7.81
C ALA A 205 11.92 -36.53 -6.82
N GLU A 206 13.10 -37.14 -6.89
CA GLU A 206 14.25 -36.79 -6.05
C GLU A 206 14.77 -35.38 -6.38
N GLN A 207 14.94 -35.06 -7.66
CA GLN A 207 15.35 -33.72 -8.10
C GLN A 207 14.35 -32.65 -7.66
N ILE A 208 13.05 -32.94 -7.77
CA ILE A 208 11.98 -32.02 -7.36
C ILE A 208 12.05 -31.75 -5.86
N GLU A 209 12.22 -32.78 -5.02
CA GLU A 209 12.32 -32.59 -3.57
C GLU A 209 13.59 -31.83 -3.18
N GLU A 210 14.72 -32.04 -3.86
CA GLU A 210 15.94 -31.26 -3.62
C GLU A 210 15.79 -29.78 -4.01
N ILE A 211 15.17 -29.48 -5.17
CA ILE A 211 14.87 -28.10 -5.59
C ILE A 211 13.89 -27.43 -4.62
N LYS A 212 12.86 -28.16 -4.19
CA LYS A 212 11.87 -27.67 -3.22
C LYS A 212 12.52 -27.33 -1.88
N LYS A 213 13.36 -28.22 -1.34
CA LYS A 213 14.09 -27.98 -0.08
C LYS A 213 15.06 -26.80 -0.19
N TYR A 214 15.73 -26.64 -1.33
CA TYR A 214 16.57 -25.47 -1.59
C TYR A 214 15.75 -24.16 -1.60
N THR A 215 14.54 -24.20 -2.16
CA THR A 215 13.68 -23.02 -2.31
C THR A 215 12.97 -22.65 -1.00
N VAL A 216 12.34 -23.63 -0.34
CA VAL A 216 11.43 -23.46 0.80
C VAL A 216 12.12 -23.66 2.15
N GLY A 217 13.26 -24.35 2.16
CA GLY A 217 13.99 -24.74 3.36
C GLY A 217 13.64 -26.14 3.84
N HIS A 218 14.50 -26.68 4.72
CA HIS A 218 14.33 -27.99 5.35
C HIS A 218 13.45 -27.94 6.60
N SER A 219 13.22 -26.74 7.16
CA SER A 219 12.50 -26.54 8.44
C SER A 219 13.06 -27.37 9.60
N THR A 220 14.38 -27.64 9.61
CA THR A 220 15.08 -28.34 10.70
C THR A 220 16.54 -27.92 10.74
N PHE A 221 17.14 -27.92 11.93
CA PHE A 221 18.59 -27.76 12.10
C PHE A 221 19.37 -29.05 11.83
N THR A 222 18.68 -30.18 11.66
CA THR A 222 19.31 -31.47 11.36
C THR A 222 19.91 -31.45 9.95
N GLY A 223 21.21 -31.76 9.85
CA GLY A 223 21.96 -31.74 8.59
C GLY A 223 22.38 -30.34 8.14
N CYS A 224 22.04 -29.30 8.90
CA CYS A 224 22.44 -27.92 8.63
C CYS A 224 23.96 -27.74 8.83
N PRO A 225 24.67 -27.08 7.91
CA PRO A 225 26.08 -26.76 8.09
C PRO A 225 26.26 -25.69 9.19
N ASN A 226 27.29 -25.86 10.04
CA ASN A 226 27.72 -24.92 11.09
C ASN A 226 26.74 -24.70 12.26
N ILE A 227 25.46 -24.44 12.00
CA ILE A 227 24.42 -24.24 13.03
C ILE A 227 23.46 -25.42 13.02
N ASN A 228 23.75 -26.43 13.83
CA ASN A 228 22.96 -27.65 13.96
C ASN A 228 22.80 -28.05 15.43
N GLY A 229 22.06 -29.12 15.70
CA GLY A 229 21.82 -29.56 17.08
C GLY A 229 23.08 -29.83 17.90
N GLU A 230 24.18 -30.28 17.29
CA GLU A 230 25.45 -30.49 17.99
C GLU A 230 26.12 -29.17 18.37
N THR A 231 26.30 -28.27 17.40
CA THR A 231 26.95 -26.98 17.65
C THR A 231 26.11 -26.06 18.54
N LEU A 232 24.78 -26.11 18.46
CA LEU A 232 23.89 -25.39 19.39
C LEU A 232 24.02 -25.91 20.83
N ARG A 233 24.19 -27.22 21.02
CA ARG A 233 24.45 -27.80 22.35
C ARG A 233 25.80 -27.38 22.91
N GLU A 234 26.84 -27.35 22.08
CA GLU A 234 28.17 -26.85 22.47
C GLU A 234 28.13 -25.38 22.92
N LYS A 235 27.22 -24.58 22.34
CA LYS A 235 26.94 -23.20 22.73
C LYS A 235 26.02 -23.05 23.95
N GLY A 236 25.61 -24.16 24.57
CA GLY A 236 24.84 -24.16 25.82
C GLY A 236 23.33 -24.26 25.66
N LEU A 237 22.79 -24.48 24.45
CA LEU A 237 21.36 -24.74 24.27
C LEU A 237 21.01 -26.17 24.68
N THR A 238 19.89 -26.32 25.38
CA THR A 238 19.35 -27.64 25.76
C THR A 238 18.57 -28.28 24.59
N ASP A 239 18.42 -29.61 24.59
CA ASP A 239 17.60 -30.30 23.58
C ASP A 239 16.14 -29.80 23.58
N ALA A 240 15.62 -29.44 24.74
CA ALA A 240 14.29 -28.85 24.87
C ALA A 240 14.20 -27.48 24.17
N ALA A 241 15.25 -26.66 24.27
CA ALA A 241 15.32 -25.37 23.59
C ALA A 241 15.44 -25.54 22.07
N VAL A 242 16.30 -26.46 21.60
CA VAL A 242 16.43 -26.75 20.17
C VAL A 242 15.09 -27.23 19.59
N LYS A 243 14.38 -28.12 20.30
CA LYS A 243 13.06 -28.57 19.89
C LYS A 243 12.04 -27.41 19.82
N ALA A 244 12.03 -26.53 20.81
CA ALA A 244 11.15 -25.36 20.83
C ALA A 244 11.44 -24.38 19.66
N LEU A 245 12.71 -24.24 19.27
CA LEU A 245 13.08 -23.49 18.06
C LEU A 245 12.56 -24.17 16.80
N GLU A 246 12.73 -25.49 16.67
CA GLU A 246 12.28 -26.26 15.50
C GLU A 246 10.77 -26.18 15.26
N GLU A 247 9.97 -26.17 16.33
CA GLU A 247 8.50 -26.02 16.27
C GLU A 247 8.05 -24.68 15.64
N GLN A 248 8.94 -23.68 15.55
CA GLN A 248 8.64 -22.37 14.96
C GLN A 248 9.23 -22.17 13.55
N LEU A 249 10.05 -23.10 13.06
CA LEU A 249 10.79 -22.90 11.78
C LEU A 249 9.88 -22.87 10.55
N GLU A 250 8.74 -23.57 10.59
CA GLU A 250 7.82 -23.64 9.45
C GLU A 250 7.27 -22.25 9.05
N SER A 251 7.01 -21.40 10.04
CA SER A 251 6.53 -20.02 9.84
C SER A 251 7.65 -18.99 9.84
N ALA A 252 8.89 -19.39 10.14
CA ALA A 252 10.03 -18.51 10.19
C ALA A 252 10.51 -18.09 8.79
N PHE A 253 10.73 -16.80 8.62
CA PHE A 253 11.28 -16.21 7.40
C PHE A 253 12.81 -16.13 7.46
N HIS A 254 13.35 -15.94 8.66
CA HIS A 254 14.77 -16.00 8.91
C HIS A 254 15.06 -16.64 10.28
N ILE A 255 16.14 -17.39 10.39
CA ILE A 255 16.42 -18.15 11.63
C ILE A 255 16.57 -17.24 12.86
N ASN A 256 17.12 -16.03 12.73
CA ASN A 256 17.19 -15.04 13.83
C ASN A 256 15.84 -14.82 14.54
N PHE A 257 14.70 -14.97 13.85
CA PHE A 257 13.39 -14.71 14.45
C PHE A 257 12.95 -15.77 15.45
N VAL A 258 13.42 -17.01 15.30
CA VAL A 258 13.11 -18.06 16.28
C VAL A 258 14.05 -17.98 17.48
N PHE A 259 15.27 -17.45 17.31
CA PHE A 259 16.22 -17.21 18.40
C PHE A 259 15.89 -15.92 19.15
N ASN A 260 14.84 -15.96 19.97
CA ASN A 260 14.41 -14.84 20.81
C ASN A 260 14.12 -15.28 22.25
N GLN A 261 14.00 -14.31 23.17
CA GLN A 261 13.77 -14.56 24.60
C GLN A 261 12.42 -15.24 24.92
N PHE A 262 11.42 -15.13 24.04
CA PHE A 262 10.10 -15.75 24.22
C PHE A 262 10.13 -17.25 23.89
N THR A 263 10.92 -17.63 22.88
CA THR A 263 11.08 -19.04 22.47
C THR A 263 12.08 -19.78 23.35
N LEU A 264 13.22 -19.15 23.68
CA LEU A 264 14.26 -19.77 24.52
C LEU A 264 13.99 -19.65 26.02
N GLY A 265 13.18 -18.66 26.43
CA GLY A 265 12.91 -18.34 27.83
C GLY A 265 14.02 -17.51 28.47
N LYS A 266 13.63 -16.53 29.30
CA LYS A 266 14.55 -15.58 29.95
C LYS A 266 15.66 -16.24 30.77
N ASN A 267 15.33 -17.33 31.48
CA ASN A 267 16.31 -18.02 32.33
C ASN A 267 17.45 -18.60 31.50
N LEU A 268 17.13 -19.28 30.39
CA LEU A 268 18.14 -19.84 29.51
C LEU A 268 18.96 -18.73 28.85
N CYS A 269 18.32 -17.64 28.40
CA CYS A 269 19.06 -16.51 27.84
C CYS A 269 20.02 -15.87 28.85
N ALA A 270 19.64 -15.79 30.13
CA ALA A 270 20.51 -15.31 31.19
C ALA A 270 21.66 -16.29 31.48
N ASP A 271 21.39 -17.61 31.46
CA ASP A 271 22.41 -18.66 31.60
C ASP A 271 23.43 -18.64 30.45
N LEU A 272 23.00 -18.25 29.25
CA LEU A 272 23.84 -18.02 28.07
C LEU A 272 24.64 -16.70 28.15
N GLY A 273 24.41 -15.88 29.17
CA GLY A 273 25.16 -14.65 29.44
C GLY A 273 24.61 -13.38 28.81
N PHE A 274 23.35 -13.38 28.34
CA PHE A 274 22.72 -12.19 27.75
C PHE A 274 21.99 -11.35 28.80
N SER A 275 22.17 -10.02 28.74
CA SER A 275 21.45 -9.10 29.63
C SER A 275 20.02 -8.83 29.15
N ASP A 276 19.13 -8.41 30.06
CA ASP A 276 17.78 -7.96 29.68
C ASP A 276 17.84 -6.79 28.68
N GLU A 277 18.86 -5.93 28.77
CA GLU A 277 19.05 -4.82 27.83
C GLU A 277 19.35 -5.32 26.41
N GLN A 278 20.22 -6.33 26.27
CA GLN A 278 20.51 -6.96 24.98
C GLN A 278 19.28 -7.70 24.42
N LEU A 279 18.55 -8.43 25.26
CA LEU A 279 17.38 -9.19 24.82
C LEU A 279 16.17 -8.32 24.45
N ASN A 280 16.12 -7.08 24.95
CA ASN A 280 15.11 -6.10 24.58
C ASN A 280 15.56 -5.15 23.46
N ASP A 281 16.83 -5.21 23.05
CA ASP A 281 17.33 -4.48 21.88
C ASP A 281 16.82 -5.18 20.60
N PRO A 282 15.96 -4.54 19.81
CA PRO A 282 15.44 -5.13 18.58
C PRO A 282 16.51 -5.48 17.55
N GLY A 283 17.70 -4.84 17.61
CA GLY A 283 18.82 -5.11 16.70
C GLY A 283 19.77 -6.22 17.16
N PHE A 284 19.57 -6.79 18.35
CA PHE A 284 20.45 -7.81 18.89
C PHE A 284 20.16 -9.20 18.31
N SER A 285 21.19 -9.86 17.75
CA SER A 285 21.12 -11.27 17.34
C SER A 285 21.69 -12.18 18.42
N ILE A 286 20.84 -13.08 18.96
CA ILE A 286 21.28 -14.14 19.87
C ILE A 286 22.31 -15.05 19.19
N LEU A 287 22.16 -15.35 17.89
CA LEU A 287 23.10 -16.20 17.16
C LEU A 287 24.50 -15.54 17.07
N GLU A 288 24.57 -14.24 16.77
CA GLU A 288 25.84 -13.51 16.83
C GLU A 288 26.40 -13.43 18.25
N GLY A 289 25.52 -13.26 19.26
CA GLY A 289 25.88 -13.29 20.68
C GLY A 289 26.47 -14.63 21.14
N LEU A 290 26.02 -15.74 20.56
CA LEU A 290 26.61 -17.08 20.77
C LEU A 290 27.94 -17.26 20.03
N GLY A 291 28.35 -16.29 19.20
CA GLY A 291 29.61 -16.29 18.48
C GLY A 291 29.58 -17.01 17.14
N PHE A 292 28.40 -17.15 16.53
CA PHE A 292 28.31 -17.53 15.11
C PHE A 292 28.59 -16.31 14.24
N SER A 293 29.34 -16.50 13.17
CA SER A 293 29.57 -15.47 12.17
C SER A 293 28.31 -15.23 11.33
N LYS A 294 28.19 -14.02 10.76
CA LYS A 294 27.09 -13.67 9.85
C LYS A 294 26.95 -14.67 8.69
N LYS A 295 28.08 -15.13 8.16
CA LYS A 295 28.10 -16.13 7.07
C LYS A 295 27.52 -17.48 7.52
N GLU A 296 27.87 -17.97 8.71
CA GLU A 296 27.31 -19.22 9.24
C GLU A 296 25.80 -19.11 9.48
N ILE A 297 25.34 -17.94 9.92
CA ILE A 297 23.92 -17.64 10.10
C ILE A 297 23.19 -17.63 8.75
N GLU A 298 23.79 -17.02 7.72
CA GLU A 298 23.21 -17.00 6.37
C GLU A 298 23.17 -18.39 5.72
N ASP A 299 24.26 -19.15 5.80
CA ASP A 299 24.32 -20.53 5.29
C ASP A 299 23.28 -21.42 5.98
N ALA A 300 23.12 -21.26 7.29
CA ALA A 300 22.09 -21.97 8.06
C ALA A 300 20.68 -21.49 7.71
N ASN A 301 20.50 -20.20 7.49
CA ASN A 301 19.22 -19.63 7.08
C ASN A 301 18.76 -20.21 5.74
N ASP A 302 19.65 -20.25 4.75
CA ASP A 302 19.34 -20.80 3.43
C ASP A 302 19.00 -22.28 3.50
N TYR A 303 19.64 -23.05 4.38
CA TYR A 303 19.30 -24.45 4.60
C TYR A 303 17.94 -24.61 5.29
N VAL A 304 17.70 -23.88 6.37
CA VAL A 304 16.55 -24.05 7.25
C VAL A 304 15.29 -23.39 6.69
N CYS A 305 15.37 -22.11 6.36
CA CYS A 305 14.26 -21.29 5.88
C CYS A 305 14.14 -21.26 4.35
N GLY A 306 15.18 -21.69 3.64
CA GLY A 306 15.22 -21.72 2.17
C GLY A 306 15.79 -20.45 1.56
N THR A 307 16.24 -20.54 0.32
CA THR A 307 16.75 -19.39 -0.45
C THR A 307 15.64 -18.52 -1.05
N MET A 308 14.40 -18.98 -0.98
CA MET A 308 13.19 -18.37 -1.55
C MET A 308 13.21 -18.23 -3.09
N THR A 309 14.19 -18.81 -3.78
CA THR A 309 14.29 -18.83 -5.24
C THR A 309 14.69 -20.22 -5.73
N VAL A 310 14.35 -20.54 -6.99
CA VAL A 310 14.86 -21.73 -7.67
C VAL A 310 16.21 -21.47 -8.34
N GLU A 311 16.67 -20.22 -8.38
CA GLU A 311 17.96 -19.85 -8.96
C GLU A 311 19.11 -20.44 -8.13
N GLY A 312 19.98 -21.20 -8.80
CA GLY A 312 21.09 -21.90 -8.14
C GLY A 312 20.68 -23.21 -7.44
N ALA A 313 19.41 -23.61 -7.50
CA ALA A 313 18.96 -24.88 -6.95
C ALA A 313 19.70 -26.08 -7.59
N PRO A 314 19.93 -27.17 -6.86
CA PRO A 314 20.53 -28.37 -7.44
C PRO A 314 19.69 -28.90 -8.61
N HIS A 315 20.35 -29.44 -9.63
CA HIS A 315 19.74 -30.01 -10.86
C HIS A 315 19.03 -29.02 -11.80
N ILE A 316 18.66 -27.82 -11.34
CA ILE A 316 17.88 -26.89 -12.16
C ILE A 316 18.64 -26.52 -13.44
N LYS A 317 17.99 -26.70 -14.58
CA LYS A 317 18.54 -26.29 -15.87
C LYS A 317 18.28 -24.82 -16.08
N LYS A 318 19.31 -24.09 -16.55
CA LYS A 318 19.20 -22.64 -16.83
C LYS A 318 18.07 -22.30 -17.81
N GLU A 319 17.85 -23.16 -18.81
CA GLU A 319 16.78 -23.01 -19.81
C GLU A 319 15.35 -23.10 -19.23
N HIS A 320 15.19 -23.69 -18.04
CA HIS A 320 13.91 -23.82 -17.36
C HIS A 320 13.62 -22.67 -16.38
N LEU A 321 14.63 -21.87 -16.00
CA LEU A 321 14.46 -20.74 -15.07
C LEU A 321 13.36 -19.75 -15.48
N PRO A 322 13.19 -19.38 -16.77
CA PRO A 322 12.14 -18.44 -17.17
C PRO A 322 10.71 -18.87 -16.81
N VAL A 323 10.46 -20.18 -16.62
CA VAL A 323 9.16 -20.70 -16.18
C VAL A 323 8.80 -20.22 -14.76
N PHE A 324 9.81 -19.94 -13.95
CA PHE A 324 9.66 -19.57 -12.54
C PHE A 324 9.91 -18.07 -12.28
N ASP A 325 10.11 -17.27 -13.32
CA ASP A 325 10.26 -15.82 -13.16
C ASP A 325 8.96 -15.23 -12.56
N CYS A 326 9.12 -14.43 -11.51
CA CYS A 326 8.02 -13.76 -10.81
C CYS A 326 7.95 -12.27 -11.15
N ALA A 327 6.92 -11.59 -10.66
CA ALA A 327 6.77 -10.14 -10.80
C ALA A 327 7.93 -9.35 -10.15
N ASN A 328 8.59 -9.94 -9.15
CA ASN A 328 9.75 -9.36 -8.48
C ASN A 328 10.85 -10.41 -8.31
N LYS A 329 12.04 -9.94 -7.93
CA LYS A 329 13.15 -10.80 -7.51
C LYS A 329 12.73 -11.63 -6.29
N CYS A 330 13.11 -12.90 -6.30
CA CYS A 330 12.72 -13.87 -5.27
C CYS A 330 13.84 -14.06 -4.25
N GLY A 331 13.57 -13.74 -2.99
CA GLY A 331 14.55 -13.84 -1.91
C GLY A 331 15.78 -12.94 -2.11
N ARG A 332 16.81 -13.19 -1.30
CA ARG A 332 18.07 -12.42 -1.35
C ARG A 332 18.97 -12.80 -2.54
N LYS A 333 18.83 -14.04 -3.03
CA LYS A 333 19.69 -14.62 -4.08
C LYS A 333 19.10 -14.52 -5.48
N GLY A 334 17.82 -14.20 -5.62
CA GLY A 334 17.16 -14.13 -6.92
C GLY A 334 17.57 -12.89 -7.70
N GLU A 335 17.95 -13.07 -8.96
CA GLU A 335 18.31 -11.97 -9.86
C GLU A 335 17.23 -11.74 -10.91
N ARG A 336 16.45 -12.78 -11.24
CA ARG A 336 15.47 -12.77 -12.33
C ARG A 336 14.11 -12.28 -11.86
N TYR A 337 13.41 -11.61 -12.78
CA TYR A 337 12.03 -11.17 -12.64
C TYR A 337 11.45 -10.86 -14.02
N ILE A 338 10.12 -10.81 -14.11
CA ILE A 338 9.38 -10.41 -15.31
C ILE A 338 9.46 -8.90 -15.44
N ALA A 339 10.06 -8.42 -16.53
CA ALA A 339 10.16 -6.99 -16.80
C ALA A 339 8.78 -6.35 -17.10
N ALA A 340 8.72 -5.02 -16.98
CA ALA A 340 7.48 -4.25 -17.17
C ALA A 340 6.84 -4.48 -18.55
N ASP A 341 7.67 -4.58 -19.59
CA ASP A 341 7.21 -4.84 -20.95
C ASP A 341 6.56 -6.22 -21.10
N GLY A 342 7.04 -7.22 -20.36
CA GLY A 342 6.46 -8.55 -20.36
C GLY A 342 5.05 -8.60 -19.77
N HIS A 343 4.83 -7.90 -18.65
CA HIS A 343 3.49 -7.70 -18.11
C HIS A 343 2.56 -6.98 -19.12
N ILE A 344 3.05 -5.91 -19.75
CA ILE A 344 2.29 -5.11 -20.72
C ILE A 344 1.94 -5.94 -21.96
N LYS A 345 2.89 -6.75 -22.46
CA LYS A 345 2.65 -7.65 -23.60
C LYS A 345 1.61 -8.72 -23.26
N MET A 346 1.62 -9.28 -22.05
CA MET A 346 0.56 -10.19 -21.60
C MET A 346 -0.80 -9.49 -21.55
N MET A 347 -0.87 -8.29 -20.97
CA MET A 347 -2.09 -7.48 -20.98
C MET A 347 -2.58 -7.22 -22.41
N SER A 348 -1.67 -6.93 -23.36
CA SER A 348 -2.03 -6.66 -24.74
C SER A 348 -2.61 -7.87 -25.47
N ALA A 349 -2.20 -9.08 -25.09
CA ALA A 349 -2.68 -10.32 -25.69
C ALA A 349 -4.14 -10.62 -25.32
N VAL A 350 -4.61 -10.12 -24.17
CA VAL A 350 -5.98 -10.36 -23.69
C VAL A 350 -6.91 -9.16 -23.88
N GLN A 351 -6.37 -7.94 -23.98
CA GLN A 351 -7.16 -6.70 -24.09
C GLN A 351 -8.17 -6.70 -25.26
N PRO A 352 -7.86 -7.28 -26.45
CA PRO A 352 -8.81 -7.40 -27.55
C PRO A 352 -9.97 -8.34 -27.27
N PHE A 353 -9.90 -9.12 -26.20
CA PHE A 353 -10.88 -10.15 -25.85
C PHE A 353 -11.65 -9.84 -24.57
N ILE A 354 -11.61 -8.58 -24.11
CA ILE A 354 -12.40 -8.12 -22.98
C ILE A 354 -13.13 -6.83 -23.30
N THR A 355 -14.30 -6.69 -22.71
CA THR A 355 -15.22 -5.58 -22.99
C THR A 355 -14.96 -4.41 -22.05
N GLY A 356 -14.70 -4.69 -20.78
CA GLY A 356 -14.08 -3.78 -19.82
C GLY A 356 -12.56 -3.62 -20.00
N ALA A 357 -11.89 -3.20 -18.94
CA ALA A 357 -10.44 -3.04 -18.85
C ALA A 357 -9.77 -4.17 -18.05
N ILE A 358 -8.44 -4.11 -17.96
CA ILE A 358 -7.62 -4.99 -17.12
C ILE A 358 -7.19 -4.19 -15.90
N SER A 359 -7.54 -4.65 -14.71
CA SER A 359 -7.11 -4.06 -13.44
C SER A 359 -5.94 -4.85 -12.85
N LYS A 360 -4.88 -5.00 -13.67
CA LYS A 360 -3.62 -5.62 -13.28
C LYS A 360 -2.57 -4.54 -13.04
N THR A 361 -1.78 -4.75 -12.00
CA THR A 361 -0.58 -3.95 -11.74
C THR A 361 0.62 -4.48 -12.52
N VAL A 362 1.40 -3.57 -13.12
CA VAL A 362 2.72 -3.82 -13.70
C VAL A 362 3.77 -3.49 -12.63
N ASN A 363 4.49 -4.51 -12.19
CA ASN A 363 5.53 -4.37 -11.18
C ASN A 363 6.83 -3.87 -11.81
N MET A 364 7.50 -2.97 -11.10
CA MET A 364 8.78 -2.39 -11.47
C MET A 364 9.70 -2.41 -10.24
N PRO A 365 11.01 -2.62 -10.42
CA PRO A 365 11.95 -2.63 -9.30
C PRO A 365 12.09 -1.23 -8.69
N ASN A 366 12.62 -1.14 -7.47
CA ASN A 366 12.75 0.12 -6.73
C ASN A 366 13.58 1.18 -7.47
N ASP A 367 14.59 0.74 -8.22
CA ASP A 367 15.50 1.55 -9.02
C ASP A 367 14.90 2.00 -10.38
N ALA A 368 13.65 1.67 -10.68
CA ALA A 368 12.98 2.10 -11.90
C ALA A 368 12.90 3.63 -12.00
N THR A 369 13.30 4.14 -13.17
CA THR A 369 13.44 5.56 -13.49
C THR A 369 12.13 6.15 -14.03
N ILE A 370 12.10 7.48 -14.16
CA ILE A 370 10.98 8.19 -14.81
C ILE A 370 10.88 7.78 -16.29
N GLU A 371 12.00 7.52 -16.95
CA GLU A 371 12.04 7.08 -18.35
C GLU A 371 11.40 5.70 -18.50
N ASP A 372 11.73 4.75 -17.62
CA ASP A 372 11.10 3.42 -17.62
C ASP A 372 9.58 3.50 -17.47
N ILE A 373 9.10 4.41 -16.60
CA ILE A 373 7.67 4.66 -16.38
C ILE A 373 7.03 5.25 -17.65
N SER A 374 7.68 6.23 -18.27
CA SER A 374 7.23 6.84 -19.52
C SER A 374 7.12 5.80 -20.63
N ASP A 375 8.14 4.96 -20.79
CA ASP A 375 8.18 3.91 -21.79
C ASP A 375 7.10 2.85 -21.57
N ALA A 376 6.83 2.48 -20.31
CA ALA A 376 5.74 1.57 -19.95
C ALA A 376 4.36 2.12 -20.38
N TYR A 377 4.09 3.41 -20.15
CA TYR A 377 2.85 4.05 -20.62
C TYR A 377 2.80 4.13 -22.15
N MET A 378 3.90 4.50 -22.80
CA MET A 378 3.97 4.59 -24.26
C MET A 378 3.79 3.23 -24.94
N LEU A 379 4.39 2.18 -24.40
CA LEU A 379 4.20 0.81 -24.87
C LEU A 379 2.75 0.37 -24.69
N SER A 380 2.16 0.63 -23.51
CA SER A 380 0.75 0.31 -23.23
C SER A 380 -0.20 0.96 -24.23
N TRP A 381 0.01 2.25 -24.53
CA TRP A 381 -0.76 2.98 -25.53
C TRP A 381 -0.59 2.38 -26.94
N ARG A 382 0.65 2.14 -27.38
CA ARG A 382 0.96 1.53 -28.69
C ARG A 382 0.32 0.13 -28.86
N LEU A 383 0.14 -0.59 -27.77
CA LEU A 383 -0.48 -1.91 -27.74
C LEU A 383 -1.99 -1.89 -27.44
N MET A 384 -2.64 -0.73 -27.55
CA MET A 384 -4.10 -0.57 -27.41
C MET A 384 -4.65 -0.94 -26.02
N LEU A 385 -3.84 -0.82 -24.95
CA LEU A 385 -4.32 -1.03 -23.60
C LEU A 385 -5.29 0.07 -23.17
N LYS A 386 -6.43 -0.33 -22.58
CA LYS A 386 -7.46 0.62 -22.10
C LYS A 386 -7.08 1.25 -20.76
N ALA A 387 -6.29 0.55 -19.96
CA ALA A 387 -5.82 1.00 -18.64
C ALA A 387 -4.42 0.45 -18.37
N ASN A 388 -3.61 1.22 -17.63
CA ASN A 388 -2.29 0.81 -17.16
C ASN A 388 -2.12 1.29 -15.71
N ALA A 389 -1.78 0.38 -14.81
CA ALA A 389 -1.48 0.67 -13.42
C ALA A 389 -0.06 0.18 -13.12
N LEU A 390 0.82 1.10 -12.72
CA LEU A 390 2.21 0.79 -12.40
C LEU A 390 2.40 0.73 -10.89
N TYR A 391 3.30 -0.15 -10.45
CA TYR A 391 3.77 -0.21 -9.08
C TYR A 391 5.29 -0.36 -9.07
N ARG A 392 5.96 0.65 -8.54
CA ARG A 392 7.38 0.62 -8.27
C ARG A 392 7.61 0.11 -6.85
N ASP A 393 8.46 -0.89 -6.69
CA ASP A 393 8.74 -1.47 -5.38
C ASP A 393 9.25 -0.39 -4.40
N GLY A 394 8.83 -0.48 -3.13
CA GLY A 394 9.13 0.50 -2.09
C GLY A 394 8.44 1.87 -2.24
N CYS A 395 7.52 2.07 -3.21
CA CYS A 395 6.84 3.36 -3.37
C CYS A 395 5.69 3.60 -2.38
N LYS A 396 5.32 2.58 -1.58
CA LYS A 396 4.31 2.66 -0.52
C LYS A 396 4.94 2.32 0.83
N LEU A 397 4.60 3.12 1.84
CA LEU A 397 5.04 2.95 3.24
C LEU A 397 4.53 1.67 3.92
N SER A 398 3.51 1.01 3.35
CA SER A 398 2.98 -0.25 3.87
C SER A 398 2.67 -1.17 2.70
N GLN A 399 3.43 -2.27 2.62
CA GLN A 399 3.30 -3.28 1.59
C GLN A 399 2.59 -4.52 2.17
N PRO A 400 1.49 -4.99 1.55
CA PRO A 400 0.78 -6.17 2.04
C PRO A 400 1.51 -7.49 1.77
N LEU A 401 2.49 -7.49 0.86
CA LEU A 401 3.32 -8.65 0.48
C LEU A 401 4.76 -8.17 0.29
N ASN A 402 5.70 -8.85 0.95
CA ASN A 402 7.14 -8.56 0.87
C ASN A 402 7.90 -9.76 0.29
N THR A 403 8.95 -9.50 -0.48
CA THR A 403 9.83 -10.50 -1.12
C THR A 403 11.16 -10.68 -0.39
N ILE A 404 11.61 -9.66 0.34
CA ILE A 404 12.82 -9.64 1.15
C ILE A 404 12.43 -9.06 2.50
N VAL A 405 12.90 -9.70 3.56
CA VAL A 405 12.77 -9.20 4.93
C VAL A 405 14.16 -9.39 5.57
N ASP A 406 15.10 -8.51 5.20
CA ASP A 406 16.40 -8.50 5.85
C ASP A 406 16.23 -8.02 7.30
N GLY A 407 16.96 -8.62 8.24
CA GLY A 407 16.81 -8.34 9.68
C GLY A 407 17.06 -6.88 10.07
N LEU A 408 17.70 -6.08 9.20
CA LEU A 408 17.84 -4.63 9.37
C LEU A 408 16.62 -3.86 8.85
N ASP A 409 16.01 -4.25 7.72
CA ASP A 409 14.85 -3.57 7.13
C ASP A 409 13.58 -3.71 8.00
N LEU A 410 13.55 -4.72 8.87
CA LEU A 410 12.46 -4.86 9.84
C LEU A 410 12.52 -3.81 10.95
N LEU A 411 13.69 -3.30 11.33
CA LEU A 411 13.75 -2.26 12.36
C LEU A 411 13.02 -1.00 11.90
N ASP A 412 12.99 -0.74 10.59
CA ASP A 412 12.25 0.36 9.99
C ASP A 412 10.74 0.04 9.80
N GLU A 413 10.34 -1.24 9.70
CA GLU A 413 8.94 -1.64 9.48
C GLU A 413 8.19 -2.15 10.74
N VAL A 414 8.88 -2.52 11.83
CA VAL A 414 8.22 -2.85 13.13
C VAL A 414 7.87 -1.57 13.91
N ASP A 415 8.41 -0.42 13.50
CA ASP A 415 8.14 0.85 14.16
C ASP A 415 6.97 1.59 13.51
N GLU A 416 5.76 1.08 13.71
CA GLU A 416 4.53 1.85 13.47
C GLU A 416 4.36 3.03 14.47
N THR A 417 5.43 3.52 15.14
CA THR A 417 5.38 4.64 16.10
C THR A 417 6.50 5.68 16.06
N ILE A 418 7.59 5.55 15.28
CA ILE A 418 8.61 6.62 15.16
C ILE A 418 8.66 7.21 13.76
N GLY A 419 7.53 7.76 13.34
CA GLY A 419 7.49 8.86 12.37
C GLY A 419 7.94 10.18 13.03
N VAL A 420 9.19 10.26 13.49
CA VAL A 420 9.79 11.53 13.99
C VAL A 420 11.30 11.63 13.66
N ALA A 421 12.02 10.52 13.50
CA ALA A 421 13.47 10.54 13.28
C ALA A 421 13.87 10.95 11.83
N ASP A 422 13.25 10.34 10.81
CA ASP A 422 13.57 10.66 9.40
C ASP A 422 13.05 12.03 8.96
N ALA A 423 12.00 12.53 9.60
CA ALA A 423 11.54 13.89 9.41
C ALA A 423 12.58 14.91 9.91
N HIS A 424 13.35 14.56 10.95
CA HIS A 424 14.41 15.42 11.47
C HIS A 424 15.61 15.51 10.53
N GLU A 425 16.01 14.41 9.89
CA GLU A 425 17.14 14.40 8.94
C GLU A 425 16.76 15.03 7.60
N ALA A 426 15.56 14.78 7.08
CA ALA A 426 15.07 15.42 5.85
C ALA A 426 14.81 16.92 6.03
N VAL A 427 14.33 17.36 7.21
CA VAL A 427 14.18 18.79 7.55
C VAL A 427 15.55 19.43 7.82
N ALA A 428 16.47 18.75 8.50
CA ALA A 428 17.83 19.28 8.73
C ALA A 428 18.64 19.42 7.42
N ALA A 429 18.50 18.47 6.50
CA ALA A 429 19.11 18.53 5.16
C ALA A 429 18.50 19.65 4.31
N ARG A 430 17.17 19.83 4.32
CA ARG A 430 16.51 20.96 3.62
C ARG A 430 16.83 22.32 4.25
N VAL A 431 16.98 22.40 5.57
CA VAL A 431 17.37 23.62 6.30
C VAL A 431 18.84 24.00 6.04
N SER A 432 19.68 23.05 5.59
CA SER A 432 21.09 23.30 5.27
C SER A 432 21.36 23.60 3.79
N GLU A 433 20.50 23.16 2.86
CA GLU A 433 20.64 23.44 1.42
C GLU A 433 19.96 24.75 0.97
N VAL A 434 18.98 25.28 1.72
CA VAL A 434 18.46 26.62 1.48
C VAL A 434 19.42 27.64 2.09
N GLY A 435 20.47 27.98 1.33
CA GLY A 435 21.25 29.18 1.58
C GLY A 435 20.29 30.36 1.74
N SER A 436 20.35 31.00 2.92
CA SER A 436 19.72 32.26 3.31
C SER A 436 19.18 33.13 2.15
N THR A 437 18.03 32.77 1.60
CA THR A 437 17.24 33.68 0.78
C THR A 437 16.31 34.42 1.71
N ASP A 438 16.68 35.67 1.98
CA ASP A 438 15.90 36.66 2.69
C ASP A 438 14.55 36.91 1.99
N ILE A 439 13.55 36.06 2.25
CA ILE A 439 12.18 36.29 1.75
C ILE A 439 11.56 37.52 2.44
N TYR A 440 12.06 37.90 3.62
CA TYR A 440 11.57 39.05 4.41
C TYR A 440 12.66 40.04 4.87
N GLY A 441 13.92 39.88 4.42
CA GLY A 441 15.05 40.74 4.84
C GLY A 441 15.41 40.61 6.32
N LEU A 442 15.34 39.40 6.88
CA LEU A 442 15.60 39.13 8.30
C LEU A 442 16.92 38.37 8.45
N THR A 443 17.90 39.01 9.07
CA THR A 443 19.16 38.38 9.45
C THR A 443 18.93 37.18 10.39
N ARG A 444 19.73 36.13 10.22
CA ARG A 444 19.64 34.87 10.98
C ARG A 444 19.66 35.14 12.49
N GLY A 445 18.53 34.91 13.17
CA GLY A 445 18.37 35.10 14.61
C GLY A 445 17.51 36.29 15.03
N ASP A 446 17.09 37.16 14.11
CA ASP A 446 16.24 38.32 14.43
C ASP A 446 14.76 37.94 14.47
N ARG A 447 14.16 38.02 15.66
CA ARG A 447 12.72 37.83 15.83
C ARG A 447 11.94 39.08 15.42
N ARG A 448 11.13 38.99 14.37
CA ARG A 448 10.15 40.02 14.03
C ARG A 448 8.96 39.92 14.99
N ARG A 449 8.75 40.95 15.82
CA ARG A 449 7.60 41.02 16.73
C ARG A 449 6.38 41.55 15.99
N LEU A 450 5.21 40.99 16.28
CA LEU A 450 3.96 41.53 15.75
C LEU A 450 3.54 42.81 16.50
N PRO A 451 2.81 43.72 15.83
CA PRO A 451 2.20 44.87 16.47
C PRO A 451 1.25 44.47 17.61
N LYS A 452 1.14 45.32 18.64
CA LYS A 452 0.23 45.11 19.78
C LYS A 452 -1.24 44.99 19.35
N ARG A 453 -1.62 45.65 18.25
CA ARG A 453 -2.91 45.54 17.57
C ARG A 453 -2.67 45.05 16.15
N ARG A 454 -3.29 43.94 15.76
CA ARG A 454 -3.06 43.26 14.48
C ARG A 454 -4.36 42.74 13.89
N HIS A 455 -4.38 42.60 12.57
CA HIS A 455 -5.44 41.92 11.83
C HIS A 455 -5.20 40.41 11.84
N GLY A 456 -6.21 39.66 11.40
CA GLY A 456 -6.17 38.20 11.36
C GLY A 456 -7.56 37.62 11.13
N MET A 457 -7.62 36.32 10.84
CA MET A 457 -8.87 35.59 10.67
C MET A 457 -9.19 34.73 11.89
N ILE A 458 -10.47 34.46 12.07
CA ILE A 458 -10.97 33.45 13.01
C ILE A 458 -11.82 32.49 12.18
N GLN A 459 -11.44 31.22 12.17
CA GLN A 459 -12.19 30.18 11.49
C GLN A 459 -12.73 29.20 12.54
N GLU A 460 -14.05 29.09 12.59
CA GLU A 460 -14.75 28.02 13.31
C GLU A 460 -15.00 26.86 12.35
N SER A 461 -14.69 25.64 12.75
CA SER A 461 -15.00 24.44 11.97
C SER A 461 -15.20 23.23 12.88
N VAL A 462 -15.80 22.19 12.33
CA VAL A 462 -15.95 20.89 12.98
C VAL A 462 -15.21 19.87 12.15
N VAL A 463 -14.25 19.16 12.74
CA VAL A 463 -13.45 18.11 12.08
C VAL A 463 -13.75 16.78 12.78
N GLY A 464 -14.31 15.82 12.06
CA GLY A 464 -14.59 14.49 12.64
C GLY A 464 -15.58 14.52 13.81
N GLY A 465 -16.47 15.52 13.86
CA GLY A 465 -17.40 15.73 14.99
C GLY A 465 -16.85 16.60 16.13
N HIS A 466 -15.57 17.00 16.08
CA HIS A 466 -14.92 17.83 17.10
C HIS A 466 -14.85 19.29 16.68
N LYS A 467 -15.23 20.21 17.58
CA LYS A 467 -15.27 21.64 17.29
C LYS A 467 -13.89 22.27 17.47
N VAL A 468 -13.37 22.86 16.39
CA VAL A 468 -12.04 23.47 16.30
C VAL A 468 -12.19 24.94 15.93
N TYR A 469 -11.40 25.79 16.58
CA TYR A 469 -11.20 27.19 16.21
C TYR A 469 -9.72 27.41 15.95
N PHE A 470 -9.38 28.01 14.82
CA PHE A 470 -8.06 28.59 14.67
C PHE A 470 -8.14 30.09 14.43
N LYS A 471 -7.16 30.82 14.95
CA LYS A 471 -7.04 32.27 14.79
C LYS A 471 -5.65 32.61 14.31
N THR A 472 -5.55 33.54 13.37
CA THR A 472 -4.27 34.05 12.91
C THR A 472 -4.01 35.46 13.43
N GLY A 473 -2.74 35.82 13.53
CA GLY A 473 -2.29 37.19 13.71
C GLY A 473 -1.38 37.58 12.55
N GLU A 474 -1.67 38.70 11.91
CA GLU A 474 -0.99 39.14 10.69
C GLU A 474 -0.05 40.33 10.94
N TYR A 475 0.98 40.42 10.10
CA TYR A 475 1.76 41.64 9.92
C TYR A 475 0.98 42.64 9.05
N GLU A 476 1.40 43.92 9.05
CA GLU A 476 0.76 44.98 8.27
C GLU A 476 0.73 44.71 6.76
N GLY A 477 1.57 43.79 6.25
CA GLY A 477 1.59 43.34 4.86
C GLY A 477 0.70 42.12 4.55
N GLY A 478 -0.17 41.70 5.47
CA GLY A 478 -1.11 40.57 5.26
C GLY A 478 -0.50 39.18 5.44
N HIS A 479 0.80 39.07 5.75
CA HIS A 479 1.44 37.79 6.07
C HIS A 479 1.11 37.34 7.48
N VAL A 480 0.88 36.04 7.67
CA VAL A 480 0.65 35.45 9.00
C VAL A 480 1.94 35.39 9.82
N GLY A 481 1.84 35.78 11.09
CA GLY A 481 2.93 35.73 12.08
C GLY A 481 2.55 35.04 13.39
N GLU A 482 1.27 34.74 13.61
CA GLU A 482 0.80 33.96 14.75
C GLU A 482 -0.33 33.01 14.35
N LEU A 483 -0.37 31.86 15.01
CA LEU A 483 -1.42 30.86 14.94
C LEU A 483 -1.85 30.53 16.37
N PHE A 484 -3.16 30.50 16.60
CA PHE A 484 -3.78 30.01 17.82
C PHE A 484 -4.77 28.90 17.45
N ILE A 485 -4.79 27.83 18.23
CA ILE A 485 -5.69 26.70 18.04
C ILE A 485 -6.43 26.46 19.36
N ASP A 486 -7.76 26.39 19.30
CA ASP A 486 -8.62 26.09 20.42
C ASP A 486 -9.64 24.99 20.05
N MET A 487 -9.97 24.12 21.00
CA MET A 487 -10.88 23.00 20.79
C MET A 487 -11.82 22.84 21.97
N TYR A 488 -13.09 22.54 21.67
CA TYR A 488 -14.13 22.41 22.69
C TYR A 488 -14.37 20.94 23.04
N LYS A 489 -14.50 20.63 24.35
CA LYS A 489 -14.74 19.28 24.92
C LYS A 489 -13.59 18.26 24.80
N GLU A 490 -12.38 18.71 24.48
CA GLU A 490 -11.19 17.84 24.51
C GLU A 490 -10.50 17.78 25.88
N GLY A 491 -9.79 16.67 26.12
CA GLY A 491 -8.97 16.50 27.32
C GLY A 491 -7.93 17.61 27.48
N ALA A 492 -7.64 17.99 28.74
CA ALA A 492 -6.72 19.09 29.05
C ALA A 492 -5.32 18.91 28.44
N SER A 493 -4.85 17.66 28.31
CA SER A 493 -3.56 17.32 27.70
C SER A 493 -3.53 17.63 26.20
N PHE A 494 -4.58 17.28 25.45
CA PHE A 494 -4.65 17.51 24.00
C PHE A 494 -4.72 19.00 23.66
N ARG A 495 -5.56 19.74 24.41
CA ARG A 495 -5.63 21.21 24.30
C ARG A 495 -4.30 21.88 24.62
N SER A 496 -3.58 21.39 25.64
CA SER A 496 -2.28 21.94 26.02
C SER A 496 -1.22 21.66 24.95
N LEU A 497 -1.24 20.48 24.33
CA LEU A 497 -0.34 20.11 23.25
C LEU A 497 -0.54 20.98 22.00
N LEU A 498 -1.79 21.13 21.54
CA LEU A 498 -2.12 21.99 20.40
C LEU A 498 -1.75 23.45 20.64
N ASN A 499 -1.91 23.94 21.88
CA ASN A 499 -1.47 25.28 22.25
C ASN A 499 0.08 25.40 22.20
N CYS A 500 0.82 24.42 22.74
CA CYS A 500 2.28 24.40 22.65
C CYS A 500 2.76 24.37 21.19
N PHE A 501 2.09 23.57 20.35
CA PHE A 501 2.36 23.49 18.93
C PHE A 501 2.09 24.83 18.21
N ALA A 502 0.94 25.45 18.46
CA ALA A 502 0.59 26.75 17.89
C ALA A 502 1.58 27.85 18.29
N ILE A 503 2.09 27.82 19.54
CA ILE A 503 3.17 28.71 20.01
C ILE A 503 4.48 28.44 19.26
N ALA A 504 4.83 27.18 19.01
CA ALA A 504 6.05 26.82 18.28
C ALA A 504 6.01 27.31 16.83
N VAL A 505 4.90 27.07 16.13
CA VAL A 505 4.67 27.56 14.76
C VAL A 505 4.70 29.10 14.73
N SER A 506 4.03 29.77 15.67
CA SER A 506 4.04 31.23 15.78
C SER A 506 5.45 31.78 15.97
N LYS A 507 6.27 31.14 16.81
CA LYS A 507 7.68 31.53 16.98
C LYS A 507 8.45 31.34 15.68
N GLY A 508 8.31 30.20 15.01
CA GLY A 508 9.00 29.94 13.74
C GLY A 508 8.66 30.96 12.66
N LEU A 509 7.38 31.29 12.48
CA LEU A 509 6.95 32.37 11.58
C LEU A 509 7.57 33.73 11.95
N GLN A 510 7.70 34.04 13.25
CA GLN A 510 8.35 35.26 13.74
C GLN A 510 9.87 35.28 13.57
N TYR A 511 10.51 34.12 13.45
CA TYR A 511 11.93 33.98 13.13
C TYR A 511 12.19 33.78 11.63
N GLY A 512 11.17 33.97 10.79
CA GLY A 512 11.31 33.99 9.33
C GLY A 512 11.16 32.63 8.65
N VAL A 513 10.68 31.59 9.34
CA VAL A 513 10.33 30.33 8.67
C VAL A 513 9.13 30.58 7.73
N PRO A 514 9.22 30.26 6.43
CA PRO A 514 8.12 30.47 5.49
C PRO A 514 6.87 29.66 5.86
N LEU A 515 5.68 30.23 5.65
CA LEU A 515 4.42 29.49 5.86
C LEU A 515 4.33 28.24 4.96
N SER A 516 4.89 28.29 3.75
CA SER A 516 4.90 27.15 2.82
C SER A 516 5.54 25.91 3.42
N GLU A 517 6.64 26.05 4.15
CA GLU A 517 7.31 24.92 4.82
C GLU A 517 6.40 24.24 5.84
N TYR A 518 5.65 25.03 6.61
CA TYR A 518 4.67 24.50 7.54
C TYR A 518 3.49 23.82 6.82
N VAL A 519 2.99 24.42 5.74
CA VAL A 519 1.91 23.83 4.94
C VAL A 519 2.35 22.49 4.35
N ASP A 520 3.53 22.42 3.76
CA ASP A 520 4.03 21.19 3.16
C ASP A 520 4.35 20.11 4.20
N SER A 521 4.81 20.51 5.39
CA SER A 521 5.14 19.57 6.48
C SER A 521 3.92 18.97 7.18
N PHE A 522 2.83 19.73 7.31
CA PHE A 522 1.71 19.34 8.17
C PHE A 522 0.41 18.99 7.43
N THR A 523 0.34 19.25 6.12
CA THR A 523 -0.74 18.70 5.28
C THR A 523 -0.61 17.18 5.15
N PHE A 524 -1.75 16.50 5.05
CA PHE A 524 -1.92 15.04 5.00
C PHE A 524 -1.47 14.24 6.23
N THR A 525 -1.08 14.92 7.32
CA THR A 525 -0.85 14.28 8.62
C THR A 525 -2.12 13.58 9.13
N ARG A 526 -1.96 12.41 9.76
CA ARG A 526 -3.07 11.54 10.16
C ARG A 526 -3.07 11.26 11.65
N PHE A 527 -4.11 11.72 12.34
CA PHE A 527 -4.41 11.37 13.74
C PHE A 527 -5.81 11.91 14.09
N GLU A 528 -6.47 11.32 15.09
CA GLU A 528 -7.77 11.79 15.55
C GLU A 528 -7.65 13.09 16.35
N PRO A 529 -8.58 14.06 16.21
CA PRO A 529 -9.81 14.02 15.39
C PRO A 529 -9.60 14.10 13.87
N ALA A 530 -10.25 13.20 13.13
CA ALA A 530 -10.21 13.12 11.67
C ALA A 530 -11.61 12.83 11.10
N GLY A 531 -11.89 13.27 9.87
CA GLY A 531 -13.15 12.97 9.18
C GLY A 531 -13.76 14.17 8.47
N MET A 532 -15.10 14.19 8.40
CA MET A 532 -15.83 15.24 7.67
C MET A 532 -15.61 16.61 8.31
N VAL A 533 -15.41 17.62 7.45
CA VAL A 533 -15.20 19.01 7.83
C VAL A 533 -16.47 19.81 7.56
N VAL A 534 -16.97 20.50 8.59
CA VAL A 534 -18.13 21.40 8.50
C VAL A 534 -17.70 22.79 8.95
N GLY A 535 -18.13 23.83 8.24
CA GLY A 535 -17.79 25.23 8.56
C GLY A 535 -16.67 25.83 7.72
N HIS A 536 -16.06 25.06 6.81
CA HIS A 536 -15.14 25.57 5.79
C HIS A 536 -15.76 25.42 4.39
N GLU A 537 -15.65 26.43 3.54
CA GLU A 537 -16.37 26.48 2.27
C GLU A 537 -15.81 25.46 1.25
N THR A 538 -14.49 25.27 1.26
CA THR A 538 -13.77 24.52 0.22
C THR A 538 -13.17 23.18 0.68
N ILE A 539 -13.09 22.93 1.99
CA ILE A 539 -12.50 21.70 2.56
C ILE A 539 -13.64 20.88 3.17
N ARG A 540 -13.89 19.68 2.65
CA ARG A 540 -15.04 18.83 3.04
C ARG A 540 -14.67 17.66 3.94
N SER A 541 -13.41 17.26 3.95
CA SER A 541 -12.87 16.24 4.84
C SER A 541 -11.40 16.52 5.12
N SER A 542 -10.89 15.97 6.22
CA SER A 542 -9.49 16.08 6.62
C SER A 542 -9.04 14.86 7.41
N THR A 543 -7.75 14.55 7.35
CA THR A 543 -7.15 13.40 8.01
C THR A 543 -6.64 13.69 9.42
N SER A 544 -6.65 14.96 9.85
CA SER A 544 -6.40 15.39 11.23
C SER A 544 -6.79 16.86 11.42
N VAL A 545 -6.82 17.33 12.67
CA VAL A 545 -7.03 18.77 12.95
C VAL A 545 -5.92 19.65 12.36
N LEU A 546 -4.67 19.19 12.39
CA LEU A 546 -3.54 19.96 11.83
C LEU A 546 -3.55 19.96 10.30
N ASP A 547 -3.88 18.82 9.68
CA ASP A 547 -4.09 18.73 8.24
C ASP A 547 -5.13 19.76 7.77
N PHE A 548 -6.28 19.85 8.46
CA PHE A 548 -7.30 20.84 8.15
C PHE A 548 -6.76 22.29 8.25
N ILE A 549 -6.11 22.64 9.36
CA ILE A 549 -5.62 24.00 9.61
C ILE A 549 -4.60 24.40 8.55
N PHE A 550 -3.62 23.55 8.23
CA PHE A 550 -2.57 23.90 7.29
C PHE A 550 -3.04 23.91 5.83
N ARG A 551 -4.04 23.10 5.46
CA ARG A 551 -4.72 23.26 4.17
C ARG A 551 -5.48 24.58 4.08
N ALA A 552 -6.17 24.98 5.15
CA ALA A 552 -6.88 26.25 5.20
C ALA A 552 -5.92 27.44 5.12
N LEU A 553 -4.79 27.41 5.85
CA LEU A 553 -3.76 28.44 5.77
C LEU A 553 -3.08 28.50 4.39
N GLY A 554 -2.77 27.35 3.80
CA GLY A 554 -2.19 27.27 2.46
C GLY A 554 -3.13 27.84 1.40
N TYR A 555 -4.42 27.52 1.50
CA TYR A 555 -5.43 28.09 0.62
C TYR A 555 -5.56 29.62 0.80
N GLU A 556 -5.70 30.11 2.04
CA GLU A 556 -6.05 31.50 2.30
C GLU A 556 -4.87 32.48 2.16
N TYR A 557 -3.64 32.05 2.48
CA TYR A 557 -2.44 32.91 2.44
C TYR A 557 -1.47 32.60 1.29
N LEU A 558 -1.49 31.39 0.73
CA LEU A 558 -0.57 30.99 -0.36
C LEU A 558 -1.27 30.76 -1.70
N GLY A 559 -2.61 30.81 -1.75
CA GLY A 559 -3.38 30.53 -2.96
C GLY A 559 -3.27 29.08 -3.44
N ARG A 560 -3.01 28.13 -2.52
CA ARG A 560 -2.89 26.70 -2.81
C ARG A 560 -4.26 26.05 -3.05
N ASP A 561 -4.81 26.25 -4.24
CA ASP A 561 -6.10 25.64 -4.65
C ASP A 561 -6.03 24.12 -4.84
N ASP A 562 -4.82 23.54 -4.88
CA ASP A 562 -4.58 22.10 -4.91
C ASP A 562 -4.91 21.40 -3.58
N LEU A 563 -4.96 22.16 -2.47
CA LEU A 563 -5.21 21.63 -1.13
C LEU A 563 -6.69 21.55 -0.75
N VAL A 564 -7.59 22.05 -1.60
CA VAL A 564 -9.03 22.13 -1.30
C VAL A 564 -9.85 21.19 -2.19
N HIS A 565 -11.04 20.80 -1.70
CA HIS A 565 -11.93 19.87 -2.39
C HIS A 565 -12.85 20.57 -3.40
N ILE A 566 -13.18 21.83 -3.15
CA ILE A 566 -14.00 22.66 -4.03
C ILE A 566 -13.20 23.90 -4.42
N LYS A 567 -12.87 24.04 -5.71
CA LYS A 567 -12.17 25.21 -6.24
C LYS A 567 -13.19 26.32 -6.52
N PRO A 568 -13.07 27.53 -5.94
CA PRO A 568 -13.96 28.63 -6.25
C PRO A 568 -13.67 29.20 -7.65
N VAL A 569 -14.69 29.79 -8.27
CA VAL A 569 -14.54 30.58 -9.50
C VAL A 569 -14.07 31.99 -9.10
N GLU A 570 -12.80 32.30 -9.38
CA GLU A 570 -12.09 33.58 -9.26
C GLU A 570 -12.19 34.35 -7.92
N LYS A 571 -11.09 34.40 -7.15
CA LYS A 571 -10.90 35.31 -6.00
C LYS A 571 -9.96 36.45 -6.42
N GLN A 572 -10.45 37.71 -6.45
CA GLN A 572 -9.60 38.89 -6.68
C GLN A 572 -8.54 39.00 -5.56
N THR A 573 -7.28 38.88 -5.93
CA THR A 573 -6.12 39.01 -5.05
C THR A 573 -6.04 40.45 -4.53
N ARG A 574 -6.16 40.65 -3.22
CA ARG A 574 -5.87 41.95 -2.58
C ARG A 574 -4.36 42.11 -2.40
N LEU A 575 -3.68 42.64 -3.41
CA LEU A 575 -2.36 43.25 -3.24
C LEU A 575 -2.51 44.72 -3.61
N ALA A 576 -2.44 45.60 -2.61
CA ALA A 576 -2.55 47.03 -2.79
C ALA A 576 -1.19 47.64 -3.11
N GLU A 577 -1.17 48.34 -4.24
CA GLU A 577 -0.21 49.37 -4.63
C GLU A 577 -0.07 50.43 -3.53
N ASN A 578 1.16 50.82 -3.19
CA ASN A 578 1.57 52.24 -3.21
C ASN A 578 3.04 52.41 -2.88
N SER A 579 3.71 53.15 -3.74
CA SER A 579 5.10 53.57 -3.67
C SER A 579 5.22 54.97 -3.06
N LEU A 580 6.30 55.16 -2.28
CA LEU A 580 7.08 56.39 -2.02
C LEU A 580 6.37 57.66 -1.50
N SER A 581 6.80 58.12 -0.30
CA SER A 581 7.39 59.46 -0.11
C SER A 581 7.98 59.63 1.30
N ASP A 582 9.23 60.10 1.33
CA ASP A 582 10.00 60.55 2.49
C ASP A 582 9.30 61.61 3.36
N GLU A 583 9.52 61.60 4.68
CA GLU A 583 10.27 62.66 5.39
C GLU A 583 10.40 62.43 6.92
N LYS A 584 11.49 62.99 7.44
CA LYS A 584 12.07 62.93 8.79
C LYS A 584 11.19 63.55 9.89
N THR A 585 11.30 63.12 11.16
CA THR A 585 12.10 63.80 12.23
C THR A 585 11.78 63.33 13.68
N LEU A 586 12.87 63.18 14.45
CA LEU A 586 13.13 63.54 15.87
C LEU A 586 12.38 62.82 17.04
N GLY A 587 13.17 62.29 18.00
CA GLY A 587 12.78 61.66 19.28
C GLY A 587 12.31 62.65 20.37
N PRO A 588 12.56 62.46 21.70
CA PRO A 588 13.27 61.38 22.41
C PRO A 588 12.64 60.88 23.76
N VAL A 589 13.17 59.76 24.27
CA VAL A 589 13.58 59.45 25.68
C VAL A 589 12.59 59.48 26.87
N SER A 590 12.56 58.37 27.63
CA SER A 590 12.81 58.21 29.10
C SER A 590 12.03 56.98 29.63
N GLY A 591 12.66 55.99 30.26
CA GLY A 591 13.15 55.92 31.66
C GLY A 591 12.06 55.18 32.49
N ALA A 592 12.26 54.12 33.28
CA ALA A 592 13.22 53.78 34.34
C ALA A 592 12.95 52.28 34.74
N THR A 593 13.93 51.37 34.77
CA THR A 593 14.71 50.81 35.92
C THR A 593 13.97 50.26 37.15
N ALA A 594 14.26 48.99 37.48
CA ALA A 594 14.63 48.41 38.80
C ALA A 594 14.18 46.92 38.89
N ASP A 595 15.08 45.92 38.85
CA ASP A 595 15.73 45.21 39.99
C ASP A 595 14.74 44.33 40.81
N THR A 596 14.95 43.07 41.20
CA THR A 596 16.17 42.28 41.51
C THR A 596 15.85 40.77 41.73
N LYS A 597 16.87 39.93 41.48
CA LYS A 597 17.34 38.70 42.20
C LYS A 597 16.57 37.36 42.18
N ALA A 598 17.38 36.33 41.87
CA ALA A 598 17.17 34.88 42.03
C ALA A 598 17.23 34.40 43.49
N PRO A 599 16.81 33.14 43.77
CA PRO A 599 17.82 32.09 44.01
C PRO A 599 17.46 30.67 43.49
N THR A 600 18.36 29.75 43.82
CA THR A 600 18.80 28.45 43.27
C THR A 600 18.00 27.17 43.58
N SER A 601 18.19 26.20 42.66
CA SER A 601 18.15 24.71 42.67
C SER A 601 17.85 23.88 43.94
N VAL A 602 17.06 22.80 43.76
CA VAL A 602 17.37 21.34 43.93
C VAL A 602 16.08 20.55 44.30
N LYS A 603 15.72 19.50 43.52
CA LYS A 603 15.25 18.14 43.95
C LYS A 603 14.60 17.35 42.79
N ASP A 604 15.27 16.29 42.32
CA ASP A 604 14.86 15.49 41.13
C ASP A 604 14.86 13.95 41.35
N LYS A 605 14.67 13.47 42.58
CA LYS A 605 14.74 12.01 42.89
C LYS A 605 13.41 11.34 43.25
N ALA A 606 12.30 12.08 43.36
CA ALA A 606 11.02 11.52 43.79
C ALA A 606 10.10 11.08 42.63
N ILE A 607 10.34 11.52 41.39
CA ILE A 607 9.44 11.32 40.25
C ILE A 607 9.60 9.92 39.62
N ARG A 608 10.82 9.34 39.65
CA ARG A 608 11.10 8.06 38.97
C ARG A 608 10.45 6.81 39.59
N LYS A 609 10.05 6.84 40.86
CA LYS A 609 9.52 5.63 41.55
C LYS A 609 8.02 5.41 41.34
N LYS A 610 7.27 6.41 40.86
CA LYS A 610 5.82 6.27 40.61
C LYS A 610 5.47 5.72 39.23
N LEU A 611 6.33 5.91 38.23
CA LEU A 611 6.09 5.43 36.86
C LEU A 611 6.09 3.90 36.75
N SER A 612 6.90 3.18 37.53
CA SER A 612 7.05 1.72 37.39
C SER A 612 5.84 0.88 37.82
N GLU A 613 4.94 1.40 38.67
CA GLU A 613 3.74 0.66 39.11
C GLU A 613 2.55 0.81 38.15
N GLU A 614 2.47 1.92 37.40
CA GLU A 614 1.43 2.13 36.39
C GLU A 614 1.73 1.33 35.11
N ASP A 615 3.00 1.23 34.72
CA ASP A 615 3.45 0.45 33.56
C ASP A 615 3.16 -1.05 33.73
N ALA A 616 3.31 -1.59 34.95
CA ALA A 616 3.00 -2.99 35.25
C ALA A 616 1.50 -3.31 35.09
N LYS A 617 0.62 -2.39 35.51
CA LYS A 617 -0.84 -2.54 35.33
C LYS A 617 -1.26 -2.42 33.87
N PHE A 618 -0.59 -1.54 33.10
CA PHE A 618 -0.83 -1.39 31.67
C PHE A 618 -0.43 -2.66 30.89
N SER A 619 0.70 -3.26 31.26
CA SER A 619 1.17 -4.52 30.67
C SER A 619 0.23 -5.70 30.98
N GLU A 620 -0.29 -5.79 32.20
CA GLU A 620 -1.23 -6.85 32.60
C GLU A 620 -2.60 -6.73 31.89
N ALA A 621 -3.08 -5.50 31.66
CA ALA A 621 -4.31 -5.25 30.91
C ALA A 621 -4.18 -5.62 29.42
N ARG A 622 -3.01 -5.37 28.82
CA ARG A 622 -2.69 -5.75 27.44
C ARG A 622 -2.60 -7.27 27.25
N LEU A 623 -1.99 -7.98 28.20
CA LEU A 623 -1.94 -9.45 28.22
C LEU A 623 -3.33 -10.10 28.32
N LYS A 624 -4.30 -9.40 28.92
CA LYS A 624 -5.70 -9.83 28.97
C LYS A 624 -6.50 -9.45 27.72
N GLY A 625 -5.87 -8.92 26.67
CA GLY A 625 -6.52 -8.66 25.38
C GLY A 625 -7.40 -7.42 25.34
N TYR A 626 -7.26 -6.50 26.31
CA TYR A 626 -7.98 -5.23 26.30
C TYR A 626 -7.31 -4.22 25.35
N THR A 627 -8.12 -3.55 24.54
CA THR A 627 -7.66 -2.66 23.46
C THR A 627 -7.25 -1.28 23.95
N GLY A 628 -7.61 -0.92 25.19
CA GLY A 628 -7.42 0.43 25.74
C GLY A 628 -8.48 1.44 25.28
N GLU A 629 -9.40 1.04 24.40
CA GLU A 629 -10.55 1.84 24.00
C GLU A 629 -11.51 2.01 25.18
N GLN A 630 -12.08 3.20 25.34
CA GLN A 630 -13.12 3.45 26.31
C GLN A 630 -14.48 3.35 25.63
N CYS A 631 -15.30 2.41 26.11
CA CYS A 631 -16.68 2.27 25.68
C CYS A 631 -17.49 3.52 26.06
N GLY A 632 -18.55 3.85 25.31
CA GLY A 632 -19.45 4.95 25.65
C GLY A 632 -20.12 4.85 27.03
N CYS A 633 -20.11 3.67 27.68
CA CYS A 633 -20.53 3.48 29.07
C CYS A 633 -19.46 3.84 30.12
N GLY A 634 -18.25 4.21 29.69
CA GLY A 634 -17.12 4.56 30.54
C GLY A 634 -16.18 3.41 30.88
N SER A 635 -16.51 2.16 30.52
CA SER A 635 -15.65 1.00 30.75
C SER A 635 -14.45 0.97 29.79
N MET A 636 -13.28 0.59 30.32
CA MET A 636 -12.05 0.33 29.56
C MET A 636 -11.81 -1.17 29.33
N ARG A 637 -12.75 -2.03 29.74
CA ARG A 637 -12.70 -3.48 29.49
C ARG A 637 -13.25 -3.82 28.11
N VAL A 638 -12.66 -3.21 27.09
CA VAL A 638 -13.03 -3.39 25.69
C VAL A 638 -12.04 -4.35 25.04
N ARG A 639 -12.54 -5.42 24.41
CA ARG A 639 -11.74 -6.44 23.72
C ARG A 639 -12.02 -6.47 22.24
N ARG A 640 -11.01 -6.90 21.47
CA ARG A 640 -11.14 -7.07 20.02
C ARG A 640 -11.87 -8.39 19.71
N ASN A 641 -12.90 -8.31 18.88
CA ASN A 641 -13.67 -9.45 18.38
C ASN A 641 -13.78 -9.35 16.85
N GLY A 642 -12.86 -10.01 16.14
CA GLY A 642 -12.71 -9.87 14.69
C GLY A 642 -12.25 -8.47 14.27
N THR A 643 -12.98 -7.83 13.36
CA THR A 643 -12.74 -6.44 12.93
C THR A 643 -13.38 -5.38 13.83
N CYS A 644 -14.19 -5.80 14.81
CA CYS A 644 -14.90 -4.91 15.74
C CYS A 644 -14.41 -5.08 17.18
N THR A 645 -14.86 -4.21 18.08
CA THR A 645 -14.58 -4.30 19.51
C THR A 645 -15.86 -4.51 20.32
N VAL A 646 -15.74 -5.21 21.45
CA VAL A 646 -16.82 -5.56 22.38
C VAL A 646 -16.46 -5.07 23.78
N CYS A 647 -17.37 -4.36 24.42
CA CYS A 647 -17.25 -4.00 25.84
C CYS A 647 -17.73 -5.16 26.72
N GLU A 648 -16.89 -5.70 27.60
CA GLU A 648 -17.29 -6.81 28.48
C GLU A 648 -18.25 -6.37 29.59
N ASP A 649 -18.27 -5.09 29.95
CA ASP A 649 -19.10 -4.60 31.05
C ASP A 649 -20.53 -4.22 30.60
N CYS A 650 -20.73 -3.78 29.36
CA CYS A 650 -22.07 -3.40 28.86
C CYS A 650 -22.49 -4.09 27.55
N GLY A 651 -21.65 -4.95 26.98
CA GLY A 651 -21.97 -5.76 25.79
C GLY A 651 -22.08 -4.99 24.47
N SER A 652 -21.76 -3.70 24.43
CA SER A 652 -21.85 -2.89 23.21
C SER A 652 -20.73 -3.25 22.23
N THR A 653 -21.06 -3.26 20.94
CA THR A 653 -20.12 -3.59 19.85
C THR A 653 -19.87 -2.38 18.96
N SER A 654 -18.66 -2.26 18.39
CA SER A 654 -18.27 -1.14 17.52
C SER A 654 -18.81 -1.24 16.08
N GLY A 655 -19.84 -2.05 15.82
CA GLY A 655 -20.54 -2.10 14.52
C GLY A 655 -20.56 -3.45 13.79
N CYS A 656 -20.20 -4.56 14.43
CA CYS A 656 -20.48 -5.90 13.91
C CYS A 656 -21.66 -6.45 14.70
N SER A 657 -22.75 -6.77 14.00
CA SER A 657 -23.92 -7.50 14.53
C SER A 657 -23.67 -9.00 14.60
#